data_AF-A0A915N031-F1
#
_entry.id   AF-A0A915N031-F1
#
_cell.length_a   1.000
_cell.length_b   1.000
_cell.length_c   1.000
_cell.angle_alpha   90.00
_cell.angle_beta   90.00
_cell.angle_gamma   90.00
#
_symmetry.space_group_name_H-M   'P 1'
#
loop_
_entity.id
_entity.type
_entity.pdbx_description
1 polymer ?
#
loop_
_entity_poly.entity_id
_entity_poly.type
_entity_poly.pdbx_seq_one_letter_code
_entity_poly.pdbx_strand_id
1 'polypeptide(L)'
;MQMDAVNLAKKVGYVSAGTVEYMYLPSEQKYYFLELNPRLQVEHPCTEMVANINIPAIQLQIAMGIPLHRITEIRLFYGMDRYGNSPFPQNQCRTDTNIHVIAARITSEDPAEGFRPASGSVEVLNFQSNQNVWGYFSVSSTGKVHEFADSQFGHLFAKGTTRYEAISALLCALKELELRATFTSQVNYLVGLLHDKEFENNEFHTGWLDARIAARVQSAPELPVHVTVAIGATLVGYTRISEVFSKFQSALERGQILPKSGLTETWELELVHSNIKYSVMVNKFGPINYLVRLNDSVVTTIVRELGNGTLIIIYSHQAYTCHLEEESERFKVVIGRTLTIFEKENDPSMLRSKNAGRFMQYLKREGDYVCVGEVYAEMESMKMVINLEVSKAGGRLIQVAQPGHVLFPGTLIARLEDQDDVSTQKPKNFVGRMEEWDSAITKDVLDRGKSRLDTRFEDLILVTCKDILSGYCMPEPYFHEKIVRLVDDFYNVLNNPQLPYALFKVFLYAVESRICRMSSYSKIKKLISNVNPQTFPANELAEEMESYLCTLNPTELGIEKQYFESLIKICERFGDGLLGHLQIVISEFLENFIDIEHHFQDVSYDKGVSSIKSIISDPSRVVRMVYSHTKVLDKNVFLKELLSRLDDQSIIKLQMPLKRIANMFNQEIEPIAIYIRRILNKMHQLSYSNLCSNVYAMFFKFELNSSSPYFNCRLQQQQTPGNNEETSLNINNNRETENQNNKAFNYYITVINNIDSFDENFGENFAALDNMQISTAKINVEDTFLFIIKYNEKLNENCEECAKNLKDWFTASLGSDVFDIKPRYIDLLLSTKLKQPFYTTTLDFSAREKLELYRLPLGAENLTHPDSPYLIFRTNDHGLSRIFVRCSLKNISSITTIHERFSQIDESTLLQNKIFELLDGACGEIRVSCAADKSRSTFDCNHVFIRLEYDTQIGKRNIDYWPRSIEEAIKRCEKYLIKHRITEVEVNYEQLRPSTTNTNSTNITESQQQFETIRIVYMNETGAIPEICVYRINEDRKLIPIESGGHARLAGKSSATPHHTIQQVNVQKKRYQANKLGTTYVYDMPIMFGKAAFDEWTFFKRSDPKSYSAAFDMLPSEQQLAINNSDVRKLAK
;
A
#
# COMPACT_ATOMS: atom_id res chain seq x y z
N MET A 1 67.12 45.57 13.11
CA MET A 1 66.44 44.41 13.73
C MET A 1 67.35 43.18 13.78
N GLN A 2 67.66 42.52 12.65
CA GLN A 2 68.43 41.26 12.64
C GLN A 2 69.83 41.39 13.29
N MET A 3 70.60 42.43 12.94
CA MET A 3 71.94 42.64 13.51
C MET A 3 71.89 42.89 15.03
N ASP A 4 70.89 43.63 15.51
CA ASP A 4 70.70 43.88 16.94
C ASP A 4 70.33 42.59 17.69
N ALA A 5 69.50 41.72 17.10
CA ALA A 5 69.19 40.42 17.66
C ALA A 5 70.44 39.53 17.78
N VAL A 6 71.30 39.51 16.74
CA VAL A 6 72.59 38.79 16.77
C VAL A 6 73.54 39.37 17.81
N ASN A 7 73.62 40.70 17.93
CA ASN A 7 74.45 41.38 18.91
C ASN A 7 73.99 41.06 20.34
N LEU A 8 72.67 41.07 20.58
CA LEU A 8 72.09 40.69 21.86
C LEU A 8 72.44 39.23 22.21
N ALA A 9 72.21 38.30 21.29
CA ALA A 9 72.51 36.88 21.47
C ALA A 9 74.00 36.64 21.78
N LYS A 10 74.92 37.29 21.04
CA LYS A 10 76.36 37.22 21.30
C LYS A 10 76.74 37.79 22.66
N LYS A 11 76.14 38.92 23.05
CA LYS A 11 76.46 39.61 24.32
C LYS A 11 76.06 38.79 25.54
N VAL A 12 74.96 38.04 25.47
CA VAL A 12 74.51 37.16 26.55
C VAL A 12 75.06 35.73 26.45
N GLY A 13 75.88 35.43 25.43
CA GLY A 13 76.41 34.10 25.19
C GLY A 13 75.32 33.06 24.91
N TYR A 14 74.28 33.44 24.18
CA TYR A 14 73.10 32.60 23.94
C TYR A 14 73.46 31.33 23.13
N VAL A 15 72.88 30.20 23.50
CA VAL A 15 73.09 28.88 22.86
C VAL A 15 71.72 28.26 22.55
N SER A 16 71.64 27.50 21.46
CA SER A 16 70.39 26.94 20.90
C SER A 16 69.55 27.98 20.13
N ALA A 17 68.32 27.63 19.77
CA ALA A 17 67.36 28.54 19.12
C ALA A 17 66.72 29.48 20.14
N GLY A 18 66.46 30.71 19.73
CA GLY A 18 65.74 31.71 20.51
C GLY A 18 65.14 32.78 19.60
N THR A 19 64.06 33.42 20.06
CA THR A 19 63.37 34.47 19.30
C THR A 19 63.56 35.80 19.99
N VAL A 20 64.00 36.82 19.25
CA VAL A 20 63.98 38.22 19.72
C VAL A 20 62.74 38.88 19.15
N GLU A 21 61.87 39.36 20.02
CA GLU A 21 60.60 39.99 19.64
C GLU A 21 60.72 41.51 19.63
N TYR A 22 60.12 42.10 18.61
CA TYR A 22 60.10 43.55 18.40
C TYR A 22 58.68 44.04 18.17
N MET A 23 58.37 45.24 18.65
CA MET A 23 57.20 46.00 18.22
C MET A 23 57.61 46.96 17.11
N TYR A 24 57.05 46.80 15.90
CA TYR A 24 57.30 47.65 14.76
C TYR A 24 56.15 48.64 14.54
N LEU A 25 56.47 49.93 14.35
CA LEU A 25 55.52 50.97 14.00
C LEU A 25 55.73 51.39 12.55
N PRO A 26 54.85 50.96 11.61
CA PRO A 26 54.99 51.27 10.19
C PRO A 26 54.96 52.76 9.88
N SER A 27 54.15 53.53 10.60
CA SER A 27 54.00 54.98 10.42
C SER A 27 55.28 55.77 10.68
N GLU A 28 56.10 55.31 11.64
CA GLU A 28 57.36 55.94 12.02
C GLU A 28 58.60 55.22 11.48
N GLN A 29 58.42 54.04 10.86
CA GLN A 29 59.49 53.12 10.47
C GLN A 29 60.47 52.77 11.61
N LYS A 30 60.01 52.77 12.86
CA LYS A 30 60.80 52.43 14.05
C LYS A 30 60.40 51.06 14.61
N TYR A 31 61.35 50.41 15.28
CA TYR A 31 61.09 49.20 16.05
C TYR A 31 61.66 49.32 17.46
N TYR A 32 61.02 48.63 18.40
CA TYR A 32 61.37 48.61 19.81
C TYR A 32 61.51 47.16 20.27
N PHE A 33 62.54 46.85 21.05
CA PHE A 33 62.73 45.52 21.64
C PHE A 33 61.63 45.27 22.68
N LEU A 34 61.05 44.06 22.65
CA LEU A 34 60.12 43.59 23.67
C LEU A 34 60.82 42.61 24.60
N GLU A 35 61.20 41.44 24.07
CA GLU A 35 61.84 40.38 24.86
C GLU A 35 62.69 39.44 24.00
N LEU A 36 63.45 38.56 24.66
CA LEU A 36 64.12 37.42 24.06
C LEU A 36 63.54 36.16 24.69
N ASN A 37 62.81 35.38 23.89
CA ASN A 37 62.21 34.11 24.31
C ASN A 37 63.26 32.99 24.23
N PRO A 38 63.69 32.42 25.38
CA PRO A 38 64.83 31.52 25.43
C PRO A 38 64.46 30.07 25.11
N ARG A 39 63.58 29.86 24.13
CA ARG A 39 62.98 28.56 23.78
C ARG A 39 62.58 28.53 22.31
N LEU A 40 62.35 27.32 21.80
CA LEU A 40 61.72 27.14 20.50
C LEU A 40 60.25 27.58 20.57
N GLN A 41 59.81 28.39 19.61
CA GLN A 41 58.41 28.78 19.50
C GLN A 41 57.59 27.75 18.70
N VAL A 42 56.30 27.62 18.99
CA VAL A 42 55.44 26.63 18.33
C VAL A 42 55.28 26.93 16.83
N GLU A 43 55.37 28.19 16.42
CA GLU A 43 55.38 28.69 15.05
C GLU A 43 56.74 28.62 14.33
N HIS A 44 57.76 27.97 14.91
CA HIS A 44 59.06 27.76 14.23
C HIS A 44 58.97 27.16 12.82
N PRO A 45 57.97 26.29 12.47
CA PRO A 45 57.91 25.74 11.12
C PRO A 45 57.69 26.80 10.02
N CYS A 46 57.17 27.99 10.37
CA CYS A 46 57.15 29.12 9.43
C CYS A 46 58.57 29.48 8.96
N THR A 47 59.51 29.59 9.90
CA THR A 47 60.91 29.90 9.59
C THR A 47 61.58 28.71 8.90
N GLU A 48 61.29 27.47 9.32
CA GLU A 48 61.79 26.26 8.67
C GLU A 48 61.42 26.20 7.18
N MET A 49 60.16 26.49 6.84
CA MET A 49 59.68 26.42 5.46
C MET A 49 60.22 27.56 4.58
N VAL A 50 60.42 28.75 5.16
CA VAL A 50 60.99 29.91 4.46
C VAL A 50 62.50 29.73 4.23
N ALA A 51 63.23 29.30 5.26
CA ALA A 51 64.68 29.09 5.20
C ALA A 51 65.08 27.70 4.68
N ASN A 52 64.13 26.77 4.55
CA ASN A 52 64.36 25.37 4.19
C ASN A 52 65.39 24.68 5.10
N ILE A 53 65.20 24.81 6.42
CA ILE A 53 66.06 24.25 7.47
C ILE A 53 65.23 23.47 8.50
N ASN A 54 65.87 22.59 9.26
CA ASN A 54 65.25 21.86 10.38
C ASN A 54 65.81 22.39 11.71
N ILE A 55 65.06 23.27 12.37
CA ILE A 55 65.49 23.96 13.60
C ILE A 55 65.68 22.98 14.76
N PRO A 56 64.78 22.02 15.06
CA PRO A 56 65.01 21.02 16.11
C PRO A 56 66.30 20.20 15.90
N ALA A 57 66.58 19.78 14.66
CA ALA A 57 67.82 19.07 14.36
C ALA A 57 69.06 19.97 14.52
N ILE A 58 68.96 21.25 14.14
CA ILE A 58 70.00 22.25 14.37
C ILE A 58 70.24 22.44 15.87
N GLN A 59 69.18 22.54 16.69
CA GLN A 59 69.30 22.67 18.14
C GLN A 59 70.05 21.49 18.75
N LEU A 60 69.74 20.26 18.33
CA LEU A 60 70.45 19.06 18.78
C LEU A 60 71.94 19.11 18.41
N GLN A 61 72.27 19.48 17.17
CA GLN A 61 73.65 19.61 16.72
C GLN A 61 74.42 20.68 17.51
N ILE A 62 73.81 21.83 17.77
CA ILE A 62 74.39 22.89 18.61
C ILE A 62 74.62 22.38 20.04
N ALA A 63 73.65 21.65 20.61
CA ALA A 63 73.77 21.07 21.94
C ALA A 63 74.91 20.03 22.05
N MET A 64 75.22 19.33 20.94
CA MET A 64 76.39 18.45 20.82
C MET A 64 77.72 19.21 20.67
N GLY A 65 77.71 20.55 20.65
CA GLY A 65 78.90 21.38 20.47
C GLY A 65 79.32 21.56 19.00
N ILE A 66 78.46 21.22 18.04
CA ILE A 66 78.74 21.44 16.62
C ILE A 66 78.58 22.94 16.32
N PRO A 67 79.62 23.62 15.80
CA PRO A 67 79.51 25.03 15.44
C PRO A 67 78.62 25.20 14.21
N LEU A 68 77.88 26.32 14.15
CA LEU A 68 76.91 26.62 13.08
C LEU A 68 77.45 26.40 11.65
N HIS A 69 78.71 26.74 11.38
CA HIS A 69 79.33 26.59 10.04
C HIS A 69 79.55 25.14 9.61
N ARG A 70 79.39 24.16 10.50
CA ARG A 70 79.44 22.73 10.18
C ARG A 70 78.07 22.08 10.05
N ILE A 71 77.00 22.82 10.34
CA ILE A 71 75.63 22.30 10.26
C ILE A 71 75.13 22.38 8.82
N THR A 72 74.84 21.22 8.24
CA THR A 72 74.51 21.03 6.83
C THR A 72 73.40 21.96 6.34
N GLU A 73 72.29 22.04 7.07
CA GLU A 73 71.12 22.86 6.73
C GLU A 73 71.47 24.35 6.66
N ILE A 74 72.24 24.84 7.63
CA ILE A 74 72.69 26.23 7.67
C ILE A 74 73.67 26.52 6.52
N ARG A 75 74.59 25.61 6.22
CA ARG A 75 75.51 25.74 5.08
C ARG A 75 74.75 25.89 3.76
N LEU A 76 73.76 25.02 3.53
CA LEU A 76 72.91 25.09 2.33
C LEU A 76 72.09 26.38 2.29
N PHE A 77 71.58 26.86 3.43
CA PHE A 77 70.90 28.15 3.52
C PHE A 77 71.82 29.31 3.09
N TYR A 78 73.11 29.29 3.43
CA TYR A 78 74.09 30.26 2.95
C TYR A 78 74.66 29.97 1.54
N GLY A 79 74.16 28.94 0.83
CA GLY A 79 74.63 28.57 -0.50
C GLY A 79 76.03 27.93 -0.52
N MET A 80 76.48 27.40 0.61
CA MET A 80 77.78 26.75 0.77
C MET A 80 77.68 25.24 0.49
N ASP A 81 78.82 24.60 0.23
CA ASP A 81 78.89 23.15 0.02
C ASP A 81 78.41 22.34 1.24
N ARG A 82 77.71 21.23 0.97
CA ARG A 82 77.04 20.39 1.98
C ARG A 82 78.00 19.83 3.03
N TYR A 83 79.20 19.41 2.64
CA TYR A 83 80.14 18.70 3.53
C TYR A 83 81.41 19.50 3.85
N GLY A 84 81.49 20.75 3.39
CA GLY A 84 82.63 21.62 3.67
C GLY A 84 82.76 22.05 5.14
N ASN A 85 83.94 22.55 5.49
CA ASN A 85 84.29 23.05 6.82
C ASN A 85 84.69 24.54 6.82
N SER A 86 84.49 25.23 5.70
CA SER A 86 84.82 26.65 5.57
C SER A 86 83.97 27.50 6.52
N PRO A 87 84.55 28.56 7.14
CA PRO A 87 83.80 29.50 7.96
C PRO A 87 82.77 30.25 7.11
N PHE A 88 81.74 30.80 7.74
CA PHE A 88 80.76 31.62 7.04
C PHE A 88 81.40 32.87 6.41
N PRO A 89 80.99 33.25 5.19
CA PRO A 89 81.45 34.50 4.58
C PRO A 89 81.07 35.70 5.45
N GLN A 90 82.04 36.58 5.71
CA GLN A 90 81.80 37.81 6.48
C GLN A 90 80.85 38.72 5.67
N ASN A 91 79.84 39.28 6.34
CA ASN A 91 78.85 40.23 5.81
C ASN A 91 77.78 39.70 4.84
N GLN A 92 77.58 38.39 4.71
CA GLN A 92 76.48 37.87 3.89
C GLN A 92 75.23 37.58 4.75
N CYS A 93 74.24 38.48 4.68
CA CYS A 93 72.90 38.20 5.18
C CYS A 93 72.02 37.79 4.00
N ARG A 94 71.51 36.55 3.99
CA ARG A 94 70.59 36.08 2.95
C ARG A 94 69.16 36.42 3.41
N THR A 95 68.63 37.54 2.95
CA THR A 95 67.30 38.06 3.36
C THR A 95 66.18 37.76 2.37
N ASP A 96 66.52 37.40 1.14
CA ASP A 96 65.53 37.34 0.06
C ASP A 96 65.05 35.90 -0.15
N THR A 97 63.90 35.60 0.42
CA THR A 97 63.17 34.35 0.17
C THR A 97 61.94 34.68 -0.68
N ASN A 98 61.84 34.11 -1.88
CA ASN A 98 60.67 34.22 -2.76
C ASN A 98 59.48 33.36 -2.27
N ILE A 99 59.40 33.14 -0.96
CA ILE A 99 58.47 32.23 -0.32
C ILE A 99 57.85 32.96 0.86
N HIS A 100 56.52 32.90 0.94
CA HIS A 100 55.75 33.34 2.08
C HIS A 100 55.10 32.12 2.75
N VAL A 101 55.02 32.15 4.08
CA VAL A 101 54.39 31.08 4.86
C VAL A 101 53.42 31.71 5.85
N ILE A 102 52.20 31.19 5.89
CA ILE A 102 51.16 31.58 6.84
C ILE A 102 50.81 30.36 7.66
N ALA A 103 50.76 30.54 8.98
CA ALA A 103 50.33 29.50 9.90
C ALA A 103 48.99 29.85 10.53
N ALA A 104 48.19 28.82 10.78
CA ALA A 104 46.95 28.91 11.54
C ALA A 104 46.97 27.90 12.69
N ARG A 105 46.79 28.40 13.91
CA ARG A 105 46.55 27.56 15.08
C ARG A 105 45.12 27.08 15.07
N ILE A 106 44.91 25.78 15.33
CA ILE A 106 43.59 25.16 15.45
C ILE A 106 43.37 24.83 16.94
N THR A 107 42.32 25.40 17.51
CA THR A 107 42.03 25.40 18.95
C THR A 107 40.61 24.90 19.22
N SER A 108 40.37 24.53 20.47
CA SER A 108 39.08 24.10 21.00
C SER A 108 38.36 25.26 21.69
N GLU A 109 38.38 26.44 21.06
CA GLU A 109 37.77 27.66 21.58
C GLU A 109 36.52 28.02 20.77
N ASP A 110 35.46 28.47 21.46
CA ASP A 110 34.22 28.90 20.82
C ASP A 110 34.20 30.41 20.58
N PRO A 111 34.28 30.90 19.32
CA PRO A 111 34.20 32.33 19.02
C PRO A 111 32.88 32.98 19.44
N ALA A 112 31.77 32.23 19.48
CA ALA A 112 30.45 32.74 19.85
C ALA A 112 30.35 33.03 21.36
N GLU A 113 31.06 32.25 22.19
CA GLU A 113 31.16 32.43 23.64
C GLU A 113 32.40 33.24 24.06
N GLY A 114 32.96 34.06 23.15
CA GLY A 114 34.11 34.92 23.46
C GLY A 114 35.42 34.15 23.59
N PHE A 115 35.63 33.15 22.74
CA PHE A 115 36.83 32.29 22.69
C PHE A 115 37.08 31.50 23.97
N ARG A 116 36.00 31.08 24.64
CA ARG A 116 36.10 30.21 25.81
C ARG A 116 36.65 28.83 25.40
N PRO A 117 37.69 28.30 26.06
CA PRO A 117 38.21 26.96 25.77
C PRO A 117 37.25 25.89 26.27
N ALA A 118 37.11 24.82 25.49
CA ALA A 118 36.23 23.70 25.77
C ALA A 118 36.98 22.36 25.65
N SER A 119 36.74 21.47 26.59
CA SER A 119 37.28 20.11 26.57
C SER A 119 36.27 19.13 25.99
N GLY A 120 36.75 18.08 25.31
CA GLY A 120 35.87 17.11 24.68
C GLY A 120 36.59 16.08 23.82
N SER A 121 35.85 15.06 23.40
CA SER A 121 36.33 14.05 22.45
C SER A 121 36.24 14.55 21.01
N VAL A 122 37.24 14.16 20.21
CA VAL A 122 37.25 14.33 18.76
C VAL A 122 36.71 13.04 18.13
N GLU A 123 35.71 13.18 17.28
CA GLU A 123 35.05 12.06 16.59
C GLU A 123 35.61 11.86 15.19
N VAL A 124 35.84 12.96 14.47
CA VAL A 124 36.46 12.95 13.15
C VAL A 124 37.44 14.10 13.07
N LEU A 125 38.64 13.76 12.63
CA LEU A 125 39.66 14.72 12.24
C LEU A 125 40.26 14.23 10.94
N ASN A 126 39.90 14.88 9.84
CA ASN A 126 40.41 14.57 8.53
C ASN A 126 40.99 15.84 7.90
N PHE A 127 42.31 15.86 7.77
CA PHE A 127 43.05 16.94 7.16
C PHE A 127 43.76 16.43 5.91
N GLN A 128 43.41 17.00 4.75
CA GLN A 128 44.02 16.65 3.48
C GLN A 128 45.22 17.56 3.22
N SER A 129 46.41 17.07 3.54
CA SER A 129 47.66 17.75 3.19
C SER A 129 47.80 17.86 1.68
N ASN A 130 48.33 18.99 1.20
CA ASN A 130 48.70 19.19 -0.20
C ASN A 130 50.16 19.66 -0.31
N GLN A 131 50.68 19.88 -1.52
CA GLN A 131 52.10 20.22 -1.72
C GLN A 131 52.50 21.54 -1.02
N ASN A 132 51.55 22.47 -0.88
CA ASN A 132 51.78 23.81 -0.34
C ASN A 132 51.32 23.93 1.11
N VAL A 133 50.46 23.03 1.59
CA VAL A 133 49.86 23.09 2.93
C VAL A 133 50.01 21.76 3.63
N TRP A 134 50.57 21.81 4.82
CA TRP A 134 50.63 20.67 5.72
C TRP A 134 50.30 21.13 7.14
N GLY A 135 50.09 20.19 8.03
CA GLY A 135 49.79 20.49 9.41
C GLY A 135 49.92 19.24 10.27
N TYR A 136 49.93 19.46 11.57
CA TYR A 136 49.96 18.39 12.56
C TYR A 136 48.93 18.65 13.65
N PHE A 137 48.48 17.58 14.28
CA PHE A 137 47.51 17.60 15.37
C PHE A 137 48.03 16.75 16.53
N SER A 138 47.78 17.19 17.77
CA SER A 138 48.16 16.47 18.99
C SER A 138 47.15 15.39 19.39
N VAL A 139 45.97 15.37 18.75
CA VAL A 139 44.87 14.44 19.02
C VAL A 139 44.49 13.71 17.73
N SER A 140 44.18 12.42 17.83
CA SER A 140 43.68 11.59 16.72
C SER A 140 42.15 11.54 16.68
N SER A 141 41.54 10.94 15.65
CA SER A 141 40.07 10.86 15.44
C SER A 141 39.28 10.07 16.51
N THR A 142 39.93 9.58 17.57
CA THR A 142 39.26 8.97 18.74
C THR A 142 39.85 9.51 20.06
N GLY A 143 40.71 10.52 19.97
CA GLY A 143 41.36 11.12 21.11
C GLY A 143 40.46 12.15 21.81
N LYS A 144 40.96 12.69 22.91
CA LYS A 144 40.25 13.66 23.74
C LYS A 144 41.15 14.83 24.07
N VAL A 145 40.62 16.05 23.93
CA VAL A 145 41.19 17.26 24.53
C VAL A 145 40.69 17.29 25.98
N HIS A 146 41.57 16.97 26.92
CA HIS A 146 41.25 16.96 28.35
C HIS A 146 41.42 18.36 28.97
N GLU A 147 40.88 18.56 30.17
CA GLU A 147 40.85 19.86 30.86
C GLU A 147 42.26 20.43 31.15
N PHE A 148 43.25 19.57 31.31
CA PHE A 148 44.66 19.98 31.51
C PHE A 148 45.45 20.17 30.20
N ALA A 149 44.83 20.00 29.03
CA ALA A 149 45.49 20.12 27.75
C ALA A 149 45.46 21.59 27.30
N ASP A 150 46.40 21.97 26.46
CA ASP A 150 46.32 23.24 25.74
C ASP A 150 45.06 23.26 24.85
N SER A 151 44.41 24.42 24.72
CA SER A 151 43.29 24.58 23.80
C SER A 151 43.72 24.31 22.36
N GLN A 152 44.98 24.62 22.03
CA GLN A 152 45.59 24.30 20.75
C GLN A 152 45.86 22.80 20.63
N PHE A 153 45.12 22.16 19.72
CA PHE A 153 45.33 20.76 19.38
C PHE A 153 45.82 20.56 17.94
N GLY A 154 45.95 21.63 17.14
CA GLY A 154 46.45 21.56 15.77
C GLY A 154 47.20 22.81 15.32
N HIS A 155 48.03 22.65 14.30
CA HIS A 155 48.73 23.74 13.64
C HIS A 155 48.86 23.45 12.14
N LEU A 156 48.37 24.37 11.31
CA LEU A 156 48.46 24.30 9.86
C LEU A 156 49.46 25.33 9.34
N PHE A 157 50.19 24.98 8.29
CA PHE A 157 51.20 25.83 7.64
C PHE A 157 51.01 25.78 6.13
N ALA A 158 50.77 26.95 5.53
CA ALA A 158 50.62 27.11 4.10
C ALA A 158 51.77 27.94 3.52
N LYS A 159 52.35 27.47 2.42
CA LYS A 159 53.45 28.08 1.68
C LYS A 159 52.97 28.58 0.33
N GLY A 160 53.43 29.75 -0.09
CA GLY A 160 53.19 30.31 -1.43
C GLY A 160 54.39 31.12 -1.90
N THR A 161 54.46 31.44 -3.19
CA THR A 161 55.49 32.36 -3.70
C THR A 161 55.16 33.81 -3.38
N THR A 162 53.88 34.09 -3.15
CA THR A 162 53.36 35.38 -2.68
C THR A 162 52.51 35.20 -1.42
N ARG A 163 52.27 36.28 -0.68
CA ARG A 163 51.35 36.28 0.47
C ARG A 163 49.95 35.82 0.06
N TYR A 164 49.44 36.31 -1.07
CA TYR A 164 48.12 35.94 -1.58
C TYR A 164 48.00 34.44 -1.90
N GLU A 165 49.03 33.83 -2.50
CA GLU A 165 49.04 32.39 -2.75
C GLU A 165 49.03 31.58 -1.45
N ALA A 166 49.80 32.00 -0.44
CA ALA A 166 49.82 31.34 0.87
C ALA A 166 48.45 31.46 1.58
N ILE A 167 47.81 32.63 1.53
CA ILE A 167 46.44 32.85 2.05
C ILE A 167 45.45 31.92 1.33
N SER A 168 45.48 31.91 0.00
CA SER A 168 44.58 31.10 -0.82
C SER A 168 44.74 29.61 -0.56
N ALA A 169 45.98 29.14 -0.41
CA ALA A 169 46.28 27.75 -0.08
C ALA A 169 45.76 27.38 1.32
N LEU A 170 45.99 28.23 2.32
CA LEU A 170 45.50 28.02 3.68
C LEU A 170 43.97 28.03 3.75
N LEU A 171 43.33 28.96 3.03
CA LEU A 171 41.87 29.03 2.92
C LEU A 171 41.28 27.74 2.33
N CYS A 172 41.90 27.19 1.28
CA CYS A 172 41.48 25.92 0.69
C CYS A 172 41.59 24.78 1.71
N ALA A 173 42.71 24.69 2.40
CA ALA A 173 42.96 23.64 3.39
C ALA A 173 42.05 23.74 4.63
N LEU A 174 41.77 24.96 5.12
CA LEU A 174 40.83 25.19 6.22
C LEU A 174 39.39 24.86 5.80
N LYS A 175 39.02 25.10 4.53
CA LYS A 175 37.74 24.65 3.99
C LYS A 175 37.71 23.12 3.93
N GLU A 176 38.74 22.47 3.42
CA GLU A 176 38.80 21.01 3.30
C GLU A 176 38.95 20.25 4.64
N LEU A 177 39.35 20.94 5.71
CA LEU A 177 39.47 20.35 7.05
C LEU A 177 38.10 19.93 7.58
N GLU A 178 37.91 18.61 7.76
CA GLU A 178 36.75 18.05 8.44
C GLU A 178 37.11 17.80 9.90
N LEU A 179 36.52 18.60 10.79
CA LEU A 179 36.67 18.48 12.23
C LEU A 179 35.29 18.30 12.85
N ARG A 180 35.07 17.14 13.47
CA ARG A 180 33.90 16.83 14.30
C ARG A 180 34.37 16.49 15.70
N ALA A 181 33.91 17.26 16.66
CA ALA A 181 34.24 17.10 18.06
C ALA A 181 33.08 17.59 18.91
N THR A 182 33.01 17.08 20.14
CA THR A 182 32.04 17.51 21.16
C THR A 182 32.23 18.98 21.59
N PHE A 183 33.35 19.60 21.23
CA PHE A 183 33.64 21.02 21.44
C PHE A 183 33.58 21.79 20.12
N THR A 184 33.28 23.09 20.20
CA THR A 184 33.34 24.01 19.06
C THR A 184 34.77 24.47 18.81
N SER A 185 35.11 24.74 17.55
CA SER A 185 36.42 25.23 17.13
C SER A 185 36.31 26.50 16.31
N GLN A 186 37.37 27.31 16.30
CA GLN A 186 37.47 28.59 15.62
C GLN A 186 37.76 28.50 14.11
N VAL A 187 37.81 27.31 13.51
CA VAL A 187 38.13 27.11 12.07
C VAL A 187 37.28 28.01 11.16
N ASN A 188 35.97 28.08 11.40
CA ASN A 188 35.06 28.92 10.61
C ASN A 188 35.37 30.43 10.77
N TYR A 189 35.79 30.84 11.97
CA TYR A 189 36.20 32.23 12.21
C TYR A 189 37.51 32.56 11.49
N LEU A 190 38.48 31.64 11.44
CA LEU A 190 39.73 31.80 10.70
C LEU A 190 39.50 31.93 9.20
N VAL A 191 38.58 31.15 8.61
CA VAL A 191 38.22 31.27 7.19
C VAL A 191 37.68 32.68 6.90
N GLY A 192 36.84 33.21 7.77
CA GLY A 192 36.33 34.57 7.64
C GLY A 192 37.38 35.66 7.83
N LEU A 193 38.30 35.46 8.79
CA LEU A 193 39.41 36.37 9.07
C LEU A 193 40.38 36.47 7.88
N LEU A 194 40.69 35.34 7.23
CA LEU A 194 41.57 35.29 6.06
C LEU A 194 40.93 35.91 4.80
N HIS A 195 39.60 36.00 4.73
CA HIS A 195 38.86 36.66 3.65
C HIS A 195 38.70 38.17 3.87
N ASP A 196 39.13 38.70 5.03
CA ASP A 196 39.00 40.13 5.30
C ASP A 196 40.00 40.95 4.49
N LYS A 197 39.51 42.04 3.89
CA LYS A 197 40.33 42.94 3.07
C LYS A 197 41.49 43.54 3.84
N GLU A 198 41.31 43.85 5.13
CA GLU A 198 42.38 44.40 5.97
C GLU A 198 43.50 43.36 6.19
N PHE A 199 43.17 42.07 6.28
CA PHE A 199 44.15 41.00 6.40
C PHE A 199 44.87 40.70 5.07
N GLU A 200 44.11 40.66 3.97
CA GLU A 200 44.63 40.45 2.60
C GLU A 200 45.60 41.57 2.19
N ASN A 201 45.23 42.84 2.44
CA ASN A 201 46.04 44.01 2.13
C ASN A 201 47.20 44.26 3.11
N ASN A 202 47.31 43.45 4.17
CA ASN A 202 48.32 43.60 5.23
C ASN A 202 48.18 44.91 6.03
N GLU A 203 46.95 45.37 6.25
CA GLU A 203 46.57 46.61 6.93
C GLU A 203 45.96 46.32 8.32
N PHE A 204 46.69 45.62 9.18
CA PHE A 204 46.23 45.26 10.53
C PHE A 204 47.31 45.51 11.59
N HIS A 205 46.89 45.62 12.85
CA HIS A 205 47.76 45.81 14.01
C HIS A 205 47.39 44.85 15.14
N THR A 206 48.17 44.81 16.23
CA THR A 206 47.97 43.83 17.32
C THR A 206 46.57 43.89 17.96
N GLY A 207 46.00 45.07 18.17
CA GLY A 207 44.63 45.23 18.71
C GLY A 207 43.49 45.06 17.70
N TRP A 208 43.78 44.70 16.44
CA TRP A 208 42.76 44.61 15.38
C TRP A 208 41.78 43.46 15.64
N LEU A 209 42.31 42.31 16.05
CA LEU A 209 41.50 41.14 16.36
C LEU A 209 40.60 41.40 17.57
N ASP A 210 41.11 42.06 18.61
CA ASP A 210 40.34 42.41 19.80
C ASP A 210 39.13 43.31 19.45
N ALA A 211 39.34 44.29 18.56
CA ALA A 211 38.27 45.16 18.09
C ALA A 211 37.18 44.39 17.32
N ARG A 212 37.56 43.39 16.50
CA ARG A 212 36.60 42.52 15.80
C ARG A 212 35.79 41.66 16.75
N ILE A 213 36.44 41.08 17.76
CA ILE A 213 35.79 40.24 18.77
C ILE A 213 34.79 41.09 19.56
N ALA A 214 35.19 42.29 19.99
CA ALA A 214 34.30 43.23 20.67
C ALA A 214 33.10 43.65 19.81
N ALA A 215 33.29 43.80 18.49
CA ALA A 215 32.24 44.10 17.53
C ALA A 215 31.34 42.90 17.17
N ARG A 216 31.62 41.69 17.68
CA ARG A 216 30.88 40.44 17.40
C ARG A 216 30.67 40.19 15.90
N VAL A 217 31.69 40.46 15.09
CA VAL A 217 31.62 40.25 13.64
C VAL A 217 31.51 38.74 13.37
N GLN A 218 30.31 38.28 13.02
CA GLN A 218 30.07 36.91 12.58
C GLN A 218 30.53 36.77 11.12
N SER A 219 31.43 35.83 10.87
CA SER A 219 32.14 35.75 9.58
C SER A 219 31.62 34.67 8.63
N ALA A 220 30.66 33.83 9.04
CA ALA A 220 30.08 32.81 8.18
C ALA A 220 28.77 33.32 7.55
N PRO A 221 28.53 33.12 6.24
CA PRO A 221 27.22 33.40 5.65
C PRO A 221 26.19 32.47 6.28
N GLU A 222 25.19 33.05 6.95
CA GLU A 222 24.02 32.30 7.42
C GLU A 222 23.29 31.70 6.21
N LEU A 223 22.90 30.43 6.33
CA LEU A 223 22.05 29.80 5.34
C LEU A 223 20.67 30.45 5.36
N PRO A 224 19.98 30.57 4.21
CA PRO A 224 18.62 31.09 4.17
C PRO A 224 17.70 30.31 5.10
N VAL A 225 16.83 31.01 5.82
CA VAL A 225 15.92 30.43 6.84
C VAL A 225 15.12 29.25 6.29
N HIS A 226 14.65 29.32 5.04
CA HIS A 226 13.89 28.24 4.42
C HIS A 226 14.69 26.94 4.25
N VAL A 227 16.01 27.02 4.02
CA VAL A 227 16.92 25.85 3.94
C VAL A 227 17.17 25.32 5.34
N THR A 228 17.52 26.22 6.25
CA THR A 228 17.85 25.92 7.63
C THR A 228 16.71 25.17 8.34
N VAL A 229 15.48 25.70 8.24
CA VAL A 229 14.28 25.09 8.84
C VAL A 229 13.92 23.77 8.15
N ALA A 230 13.98 23.68 6.82
CA ALA A 230 13.65 22.45 6.10
C ALA A 230 14.61 21.30 6.46
N ILE A 231 15.92 21.55 6.40
CA ILE A 231 16.95 20.55 6.70
C ILE A 231 16.93 20.21 8.20
N GLY A 232 16.83 21.20 9.09
CA GLY A 232 16.73 21.00 10.53
C GLY A 232 15.52 20.14 10.91
N ALA A 233 14.35 20.44 10.34
CA ALA A 233 13.13 19.65 10.53
C ALA A 233 13.31 18.22 10.02
N THR A 234 13.77 18.04 8.78
CA THR A 234 14.00 16.71 8.21
C THR A 234 14.97 15.88 9.05
N LEU A 235 16.04 16.48 9.55
CA LEU A 235 17.07 15.79 10.33
C LEU A 235 16.56 15.33 11.70
N VAL A 236 15.85 16.20 12.42
CA VAL A 236 15.21 15.86 13.70
C VAL A 236 14.08 14.84 13.48
N GLY A 237 13.27 15.01 12.43
CA GLY A 237 12.22 14.06 12.07
C GLY A 237 12.78 12.68 11.70
N TYR A 238 13.85 12.63 10.91
CA TYR A 238 14.55 11.40 10.52
C TYR A 238 15.04 10.64 11.75
N THR A 239 15.68 11.32 12.70
CA THR A 239 16.22 10.68 13.92
C THR A 239 15.09 10.11 14.77
N ARG A 240 14.02 10.87 15.02
CA ARG A 240 12.84 10.38 15.77
C ARG A 240 12.15 9.19 15.11
N ILE A 241 11.90 9.27 13.81
CA ILE A 241 11.26 8.16 13.08
C ILE A 241 12.17 6.93 13.10
N SER A 242 13.48 7.09 12.90
CA SER A 242 14.44 5.97 12.94
C SER A 242 14.52 5.33 14.33
N GLU A 243 14.49 6.13 15.41
CA GLU A 243 14.42 5.64 16.80
C GLU A 243 13.17 4.79 17.04
N VAL A 244 12.01 5.23 16.53
CA VAL A 244 10.75 4.49 16.67
C VAL A 244 10.81 3.14 15.97
N PHE A 245 11.28 3.09 14.72
CA PHE A 245 11.41 1.85 13.96
C PHE A 245 12.45 0.91 14.60
N SER A 246 13.58 1.44 15.07
CA SER A 246 14.61 0.67 15.79
C SER A 246 14.08 0.10 17.10
N LYS A 247 13.35 0.91 17.89
CA LYS A 247 12.70 0.46 19.13
C LYS A 247 11.72 -0.68 18.89
N PHE A 248 10.93 -0.59 17.81
CA PHE A 248 9.99 -1.64 17.43
C PHE A 248 10.72 -2.92 17.02
N GLN A 249 11.79 -2.80 16.24
CA GLN A 249 12.64 -3.93 15.86
C GLN A 249 13.25 -4.62 17.09
N SER A 250 13.88 -3.87 17.99
CA SER A 250 14.47 -4.43 19.21
C SER A 250 13.43 -5.04 20.14
N ALA A 251 12.21 -4.50 20.20
CA ALA A 251 11.11 -5.11 20.95
C ALA A 251 10.70 -6.46 20.34
N LEU A 252 10.58 -6.53 19.01
CA LEU A 252 10.23 -7.76 18.30
C LEU A 252 11.31 -8.84 18.47
N GLU A 253 12.58 -8.47 18.44
CA GLU A 253 13.73 -9.37 18.72
C GLU A 253 13.62 -9.97 20.13
N ARG A 254 13.26 -9.15 21.13
CA ARG A 254 12.95 -9.61 22.51
C ARG A 254 11.66 -10.41 22.63
N GLY A 255 10.90 -10.61 21.55
CA GLY A 255 9.62 -11.31 21.55
C GLY A 255 8.44 -10.48 22.05
N GLN A 256 8.60 -9.17 22.16
CA GLN A 256 7.53 -8.24 22.53
C GLN A 256 6.86 -7.68 21.28
N ILE A 257 5.53 -7.79 21.22
CA ILE A 257 4.73 -7.19 20.15
C ILE A 257 4.21 -5.85 20.65
N LEU A 258 4.63 -4.77 20.00
CA LEU A 258 4.16 -3.42 20.30
C LEU A 258 2.87 -3.13 19.52
N PRO A 259 1.99 -2.24 20.03
CA PRO A 259 0.76 -1.86 19.34
C PRO A 259 1.05 -1.18 18.00
N LYS A 260 0.13 -1.31 17.04
CA LYS A 260 0.24 -0.70 15.71
C LYS A 260 0.43 0.83 15.74
N SER A 261 -0.11 1.50 16.76
CA SER A 261 0.05 2.95 16.97
C SER A 261 1.47 3.38 17.35
N GLY A 262 2.32 2.42 17.73
CA GLY A 262 3.72 2.69 18.07
C GLY A 262 4.62 2.87 16.86
N LEU A 263 4.17 2.52 15.65
CA LEU A 263 4.88 2.77 14.39
C LEU A 263 4.30 4.02 13.74
N THR A 264 4.97 5.15 13.93
CA THR A 264 4.56 6.46 13.40
C THR A 264 5.59 6.98 12.40
N GLU A 265 5.14 7.31 11.20
CA GLU A 265 5.94 7.91 10.13
C GLU A 265 5.83 9.44 10.07
N THR A 266 4.91 10.00 10.86
CA THR A 266 4.67 11.45 10.95
C THR A 266 5.06 11.93 12.34
N TRP A 267 5.78 13.05 12.39
CA TRP A 267 6.22 13.67 13.62
C TRP A 267 6.00 15.18 13.57
N GLU A 268 5.40 15.73 14.63
CA GLU A 268 5.25 17.17 14.81
C GLU A 268 6.38 17.69 15.68
N LEU A 269 7.01 18.78 15.24
CA LEU A 269 8.21 19.35 15.84
C LEU A 269 8.02 20.86 16.00
N GLU A 270 8.59 21.38 17.09
CA GLU A 270 8.67 22.81 17.35
C GLU A 270 10.14 23.19 17.37
N LEU A 271 10.57 24.00 16.39
CA LEU A 271 11.93 24.47 16.25
C LEU A 271 11.98 25.97 16.49
N VAL A 272 12.74 26.41 17.51
CA VAL A 272 12.93 27.84 17.77
C VAL A 272 14.26 28.29 17.18
N HIS A 273 14.23 29.24 16.27
CA HIS A 273 15.43 29.83 15.65
C HIS A 273 15.28 31.35 15.57
N SER A 274 16.29 32.08 16.03
CA SER A 274 16.29 33.56 16.09
C SER A 274 15.05 34.15 16.76
N ASN A 275 14.63 33.55 17.89
CA ASN A 275 13.44 33.92 18.68
C ASN A 275 12.10 33.79 17.93
N ILE A 276 12.06 33.01 16.85
CA ILE A 276 10.85 32.66 16.09
C ILE A 276 10.61 31.15 16.23
N LYS A 277 9.38 30.76 16.57
CA LYS A 277 8.94 29.37 16.69
C LYS A 277 8.36 28.90 15.36
N TYR A 278 8.97 27.86 14.79
CA TYR A 278 8.50 27.17 13.60
C TYR A 278 7.86 25.84 14.02
N SER A 279 6.54 25.74 13.88
CA SER A 279 5.80 24.50 14.09
C SER A 279 5.76 23.74 12.77
N VAL A 280 6.48 22.62 12.71
CA VAL A 280 6.67 21.83 11.48
C VAL A 280 6.21 20.41 11.67
N MET A 281 5.58 19.85 10.64
CA MET A 281 5.26 18.44 10.56
C MET A 281 6.20 17.78 9.55
N VAL A 282 6.80 16.66 9.94
CA VAL A 282 7.68 15.86 9.09
C VAL A 282 7.05 14.50 8.89
N ASN A 283 6.87 14.10 7.64
CA ASN A 283 6.30 12.80 7.27
C ASN A 283 7.25 12.02 6.36
N LYS A 284 7.45 10.74 6.66
CA LYS A 284 8.21 9.82 5.82
C LYS A 284 7.29 9.15 4.79
N PHE A 285 7.38 9.58 3.54
CA PHE A 285 6.56 9.06 2.42
C PHE A 285 7.37 8.19 1.43
N GLY A 286 8.61 7.86 1.75
CA GLY A 286 9.37 6.80 1.09
C GLY A 286 10.54 6.36 1.98
N PRO A 287 11.33 5.35 1.59
CA PRO A 287 12.48 4.89 2.39
C PRO A 287 13.48 6.01 2.71
N ILE A 288 13.73 6.87 1.73
CA ILE A 288 14.66 8.01 1.78
C ILE A 288 13.95 9.37 1.63
N ASN A 289 12.63 9.40 1.42
CA ASN A 289 11.89 10.60 1.06
C ASN A 289 11.09 11.14 2.25
N TYR A 290 11.25 12.43 2.53
CA TYR A 290 10.60 13.12 3.65
C TYR A 290 9.86 14.37 3.17
N LEU A 291 8.66 14.56 3.67
CA LEU A 291 7.82 15.72 3.45
C LEU A 291 7.89 16.60 4.69
N VAL A 292 8.23 17.87 4.54
CA VAL A 292 8.18 18.87 5.60
C VAL A 292 7.04 19.83 5.29
N ARG A 293 6.14 20.00 6.25
CA ARG A 293 5.03 20.94 6.19
C ARG A 293 5.20 21.99 7.27
N LEU A 294 5.01 23.25 6.88
CA LEU A 294 4.91 24.37 7.79
C LEU A 294 3.69 25.18 7.38
N ASN A 295 2.70 25.32 8.27
CA ASN A 295 1.42 25.96 7.97
C ASN A 295 0.77 25.40 6.68
N ASP A 296 0.77 26.18 5.60
CA ASP A 296 0.27 25.78 4.28
C ASP A 296 1.37 25.51 3.24
N SER A 297 2.64 25.76 3.57
CA SER A 297 3.79 25.52 2.70
C SER A 297 4.34 24.11 2.91
N VAL A 298 4.78 23.48 1.83
CA VAL A 298 5.24 22.10 1.83
C VAL A 298 6.54 22.00 1.02
N VAL A 299 7.47 21.17 1.47
CA VAL A 299 8.68 20.83 0.71
C VAL A 299 9.05 19.36 0.85
N THR A 300 9.63 18.79 -0.19
CA THR A 300 10.18 17.43 -0.19
C THR A 300 11.69 17.44 -0.06
N THR A 301 12.22 16.56 0.77
CA THR A 301 13.67 16.36 0.98
C THR A 301 14.03 14.89 0.84
N ILE A 302 15.25 14.60 0.41
CA ILE A 302 15.77 13.23 0.28
C ILE A 302 16.93 13.06 1.25
N VAL A 303 16.87 12.02 2.07
CA VAL A 303 17.90 11.71 3.09
C VAL A 303 18.64 10.44 2.70
N ARG A 304 19.97 10.51 2.66
CA ARG A 304 20.86 9.36 2.45
C ARG A 304 21.89 9.29 3.56
N GLU A 305 22.17 8.10 4.05
CA GLU A 305 23.20 7.86 5.05
C GLU A 305 24.53 7.54 4.36
N LEU A 306 25.61 8.24 4.72
CA LEU A 306 26.97 7.98 4.21
C LEU A 306 27.76 7.01 5.10
N GLY A 307 27.41 6.94 6.39
CA GLY A 307 28.16 6.23 7.44
C GLY A 307 28.67 7.20 8.53
N ASN A 308 29.02 6.68 9.70
CA ASN A 308 29.55 7.43 10.86
C ASN A 308 28.63 8.57 11.36
N GLY A 309 27.30 8.39 11.25
CA GLY A 309 26.29 9.36 11.68
C GLY A 309 26.11 10.57 10.73
N THR A 310 26.82 10.61 9.61
CA THR A 310 26.68 11.67 8.60
C THR A 310 25.52 11.38 7.65
N LEU A 311 24.62 12.35 7.49
CA LEU A 311 23.54 12.28 6.51
C LEU A 311 23.79 13.25 5.36
N ILE A 312 23.41 12.87 4.14
CA ILE A 312 23.22 13.79 3.03
C ILE A 312 21.74 14.09 2.94
N ILE A 313 21.39 15.37 3.04
CA ILE A 313 20.04 15.85 2.78
C ILE A 313 20.05 16.62 1.46
N ILE A 314 19.27 16.14 0.49
CA ILE A 314 19.07 16.81 -0.79
C ILE A 314 17.82 17.69 -0.67
N TYR A 315 18.02 18.99 -0.82
CA TYR A 315 16.98 20.02 -0.82
C TYR A 315 17.06 20.81 -2.13
N SER A 316 15.95 20.91 -2.87
CA SER A 316 15.86 21.68 -4.12
C SER A 316 17.03 21.42 -5.10
N HIS A 317 17.38 20.14 -5.30
CA HIS A 317 18.48 19.64 -6.14
C HIS A 317 19.92 19.92 -5.65
N GLN A 318 20.09 20.44 -4.43
CA GLN A 318 21.39 20.64 -3.80
C GLN A 318 21.58 19.65 -2.65
N ALA A 319 22.76 19.03 -2.58
CA ALA A 319 23.10 18.07 -1.53
C ALA A 319 23.87 18.76 -0.40
N TYR A 320 23.40 18.59 0.83
CA TYR A 320 24.02 19.12 2.03
C TYR A 320 24.42 17.98 2.96
N THR A 321 25.67 17.97 3.41
CA THR A 321 26.12 17.08 4.50
C THR A 321 25.60 17.62 5.82
N CYS A 322 24.87 16.81 6.57
CA CYS A 322 24.13 17.23 7.74
C CYS A 322 24.44 16.32 8.94
N HIS A 323 24.56 16.94 10.11
CA HIS A 323 24.78 16.26 11.38
C HIS A 323 23.89 16.85 12.47
N LEU A 324 23.42 15.99 13.38
CA LEU A 324 22.62 16.37 14.53
C LEU A 324 23.33 15.98 15.81
N GLU A 325 23.58 16.97 16.66
CA GLU A 325 23.94 16.77 18.05
C GLU A 325 22.76 17.25 18.91
N GLU A 326 22.14 16.33 19.63
CA GLU A 326 21.02 16.63 20.51
C GLU A 326 21.52 16.88 21.94
N GLU A 327 21.33 18.10 22.44
CA GLU A 327 21.55 18.46 23.85
C GLU A 327 20.20 18.51 24.60
N SER A 328 20.22 18.67 25.93
CA SER A 328 18.99 18.72 26.73
C SER A 328 18.05 19.87 26.35
N GLU A 329 18.59 21.02 25.95
CA GLU A 329 17.82 22.25 25.65
C GLU A 329 17.90 22.72 24.20
N ARG A 330 18.81 22.17 23.41
CA ARG A 330 19.10 22.65 22.06
C ARG A 330 19.34 21.50 21.10
N PHE A 331 19.04 21.72 19.83
CA PHE A 331 19.50 20.89 18.72
C PHE A 331 20.61 21.66 18.00
N LYS A 332 21.82 21.11 18.02
CA LYS A 332 22.95 21.62 17.24
C LYS A 332 22.93 20.91 15.89
N VAL A 333 22.52 21.63 14.86
CA VAL A 333 22.38 21.12 13.50
C VAL A 333 23.50 21.71 12.66
N VAL A 334 24.43 20.86 12.22
CA VAL A 334 25.50 21.27 11.29
C VAL A 334 25.02 21.00 9.88
N ILE A 335 24.88 22.05 9.06
CA ILE A 335 24.50 21.97 7.64
C ILE A 335 25.69 22.42 6.80
N GLY A 336 26.31 21.48 6.08
CA GLY A 336 27.60 21.69 5.45
C GLY A 336 28.66 21.99 6.50
N ARG A 337 29.04 23.27 6.62
CA ARG A 337 29.97 23.79 7.65
C ARG A 337 29.32 24.80 8.59
N THR A 338 28.06 25.14 8.35
CA THR A 338 27.32 26.13 9.13
C THR A 338 26.66 25.43 10.31
N LEU A 339 27.08 25.79 11.53
CA LEU A 339 26.41 25.37 12.74
C LEU A 339 25.15 26.23 12.92
N THR A 340 23.99 25.58 12.93
CA THR A 340 22.70 26.18 13.25
C THR A 340 22.22 25.63 14.59
N ILE A 341 21.84 26.51 15.50
CA ILE A 341 21.25 26.13 16.78
C ILE A 341 19.74 26.32 16.69
N PHE A 342 19.00 25.26 17.00
CA PHE A 342 17.57 25.33 17.29
C PHE A 342 17.36 25.15 18.79
N GLU A 343 16.70 26.09 19.43
CA GLU A 343 16.31 25.94 20.83
C GLU A 343 15.09 25.03 20.90
N LYS A 344 15.10 24.09 21.85
CA LYS A 344 13.90 23.32 22.20
C LYS A 344 13.00 24.26 22.98
N GLU A 345 11.74 24.38 22.57
CA GLU A 345 10.79 25.16 23.35
C GLU A 345 10.68 24.56 24.76
N ASN A 346 11.12 25.36 25.73
CA ASN A 346 11.10 24.97 27.11
C ASN A 346 10.80 26.23 27.92
N ASP A 347 9.55 26.71 27.79
CA ASP A 347 9.05 27.83 28.58
C ASP A 347 9.19 27.47 30.07
N PRO A 348 10.16 28.05 30.80
CA PRO A 348 10.42 27.68 32.19
C PRO A 348 9.27 28.15 33.10
N SER A 349 8.40 29.06 32.61
CA SER A 349 7.17 29.44 33.31
C SER A 349 6.10 28.35 33.29
N MET A 350 6.24 27.30 32.47
CA MET A 350 5.26 26.22 32.35
C MET A 350 5.78 24.92 32.97
N LEU A 351 5.23 24.53 34.11
CA LEU A 351 5.53 23.26 34.77
C LEU A 351 4.68 22.15 34.16
N ARG A 352 5.32 21.23 33.43
CA ARG A 352 4.66 20.13 32.72
C ARG A 352 5.03 18.77 33.34
N SER A 353 4.09 17.83 33.30
CA SER A 353 4.35 16.46 33.74
C SER A 353 5.31 15.74 32.79
N LYS A 354 6.36 15.10 33.29
CA LYS A 354 7.21 14.21 32.48
C LYS A 354 6.59 12.82 32.32
N ASN A 355 5.75 12.43 33.27
CA ASN A 355 5.24 11.07 33.39
C ASN A 355 3.71 11.05 33.19
N ALA A 356 3.20 9.90 32.73
CA ALA A 356 1.77 9.63 32.75
C ALA A 356 1.35 9.16 34.15
N GLY A 357 0.18 9.57 34.64
CA GLY A 357 -0.31 9.14 35.93
C GLY A 357 -1.48 9.97 36.44
N ARG A 358 -1.93 9.73 37.66
CA ARG A 358 -2.97 10.53 38.30
C ARG A 358 -2.34 11.65 39.11
N PHE A 359 -2.77 12.89 38.92
CA PHE A 359 -2.37 14.00 39.76
C PHE A 359 -2.98 13.83 41.16
N MET A 360 -2.15 13.82 42.20
CA MET A 360 -2.63 13.54 43.55
C MET A 360 -3.02 14.83 44.26
N GLN A 361 -2.07 15.76 44.40
CA GLN A 361 -2.26 17.02 45.11
C GLN A 361 -1.10 17.98 44.86
N TYR A 362 -1.33 19.26 45.12
CA TYR A 362 -0.24 20.23 45.29
C TYR A 362 0.27 20.21 46.73
N LEU A 363 1.59 20.31 46.89
CA LEU A 363 2.24 20.50 48.19
C LEU A 363 2.41 21.99 48.54
N LYS A 364 2.25 22.88 47.55
CA LYS A 364 2.39 24.34 47.66
C LYS A 364 1.07 25.03 47.31
N ARG A 365 0.77 26.15 47.96
CA ARG A 365 -0.46 26.91 47.73
C ARG A 365 -0.32 27.79 46.49
N GLU A 366 -1.45 28.19 45.92
CA GLU A 366 -1.47 29.16 44.83
C GLU A 366 -0.91 30.51 45.30
N GLY A 367 0.01 31.08 44.51
CA GLY A 367 0.76 32.29 44.83
C GLY A 367 2.03 32.08 45.66
N ASP A 368 2.29 30.87 46.19
CA ASP A 368 3.54 30.57 46.90
C ASP A 368 4.73 30.67 45.94
N TYR A 369 5.81 31.31 46.38
CA TYR A 369 7.07 31.32 45.63
C TYR A 369 7.78 29.98 45.81
N VAL A 370 8.11 29.32 44.72
CA VAL A 370 8.80 28.02 44.68
C VAL A 370 10.17 28.15 44.04
N CYS A 371 11.18 27.53 44.64
CA CYS A 371 12.56 27.55 44.14
C CYS A 371 12.86 26.36 43.23
N VAL A 372 13.92 26.46 42.42
CA VAL A 372 14.43 25.33 41.62
C VAL A 372 14.84 24.16 42.54
N GLY A 373 14.43 22.95 42.18
CA GLY A 373 14.57 21.72 42.96
C GLY A 373 13.49 21.51 44.03
N GLU A 374 12.61 22.50 44.27
CA GLU A 374 11.57 22.39 45.27
C GLU A 374 10.38 21.58 44.74
N VAL A 375 9.88 20.64 45.56
CA VAL A 375 8.70 19.84 45.22
C VAL A 375 7.45 20.70 45.40
N TYR A 376 6.70 20.90 44.32
CA TYR A 376 5.47 21.69 44.32
C TYR A 376 4.21 20.83 44.29
N ALA A 377 4.30 19.60 43.80
CA ALA A 377 3.15 18.69 43.72
C ALA A 377 3.55 17.20 43.73
N GLU A 378 2.56 16.33 43.88
CA GLU A 378 2.72 14.87 43.84
C GLU A 378 1.80 14.26 42.78
N MET A 379 2.28 13.23 42.10
CA MET A 379 1.48 12.41 41.21
C MET A 379 1.66 10.92 41.51
N GLU A 380 0.66 10.12 41.17
CA GLU A 380 0.72 8.67 41.23
C GLU A 380 0.98 8.12 39.82
N SER A 381 2.07 7.37 39.65
CA SER A 381 2.33 6.59 38.44
C SER A 381 2.80 5.20 38.83
N MET A 382 2.27 4.17 38.17
CA MET A 382 2.59 2.76 38.49
C MET A 382 2.40 2.42 39.98
N LYS A 383 1.37 2.99 40.64
CA LYS A 383 1.07 2.89 42.09
C LYS A 383 2.16 3.46 43.02
N MET A 384 3.08 4.24 42.48
CA MET A 384 4.13 4.93 43.22
C MET A 384 3.84 6.42 43.22
N VAL A 385 4.09 7.07 44.36
CA VAL A 385 4.06 8.54 44.45
C VAL A 385 5.37 9.08 43.88
N ILE A 386 5.25 9.99 42.93
CA ILE A 386 6.34 10.69 42.27
C ILE A 386 6.22 12.17 42.63
N ASN A 387 7.30 12.70 43.16
CA ASN A 387 7.42 14.11 43.49
C ASN A 387 7.68 14.92 42.22
N LEU A 388 6.88 15.96 42.02
CA LEU A 388 7.02 16.91 40.93
C LEU A 388 7.79 18.12 41.45
N GLU A 389 9.02 18.26 40.96
CA GLU A 389 9.95 19.33 41.33
C GLU A 389 10.00 20.44 40.27
N VAL A 390 10.24 21.67 40.72
CA VAL A 390 10.51 22.81 39.84
C VAL A 390 11.90 22.63 39.24
N SER A 391 12.00 22.53 37.92
CA SER A 391 13.27 22.11 37.29
C SER A 391 14.21 23.24 36.87
N LYS A 392 13.71 24.45 36.59
CA LYS A 392 14.50 25.47 35.86
C LYS A 392 14.51 26.88 36.44
N ALA A 393 13.33 27.45 36.72
CA ALA A 393 13.20 28.81 37.22
C ALA A 393 12.28 28.81 38.45
N GLY A 394 12.65 29.59 39.46
CA GLY A 394 11.77 29.88 40.58
C GLY A 394 10.73 30.94 40.21
N GLY A 395 9.62 30.96 40.93
CA GLY A 395 8.55 31.93 40.72
C GLY A 395 7.32 31.60 41.56
N ARG A 396 6.28 32.44 41.45
CA ARG A 396 5.00 32.23 42.12
C ARG A 396 4.15 31.20 41.38
N LEU A 397 3.77 30.16 42.11
CA LEU A 397 3.02 29.04 41.58
C LEU A 397 1.56 29.40 41.31
N ILE A 398 1.12 29.22 40.05
CA ILE A 398 -0.28 29.29 39.64
C ILE A 398 -0.75 27.90 39.29
N GLN A 399 -1.72 27.40 40.05
CA GLN A 399 -2.24 26.05 39.88
C GLN A 399 -3.14 25.99 38.63
N VAL A 400 -2.95 24.97 37.79
CA VAL A 400 -3.73 24.78 36.55
C VAL A 400 -4.42 23.42 36.54
N ALA A 401 -3.70 22.35 36.85
CA ALA A 401 -4.26 21.00 36.92
C ALA A 401 -4.96 20.77 38.27
N GLN A 402 -6.16 20.20 38.24
CA GLN A 402 -6.88 19.88 39.47
C GLN A 402 -6.51 18.49 40.02
N PRO A 403 -6.38 18.34 41.36
CA PRO A 403 -6.22 17.04 42.01
C PRO A 403 -7.22 16.00 41.49
N GLY A 404 -6.74 14.81 41.13
CA GLY A 404 -7.53 13.73 40.55
C GLY A 404 -7.50 13.65 39.02
N HIS A 405 -7.02 14.69 38.31
CA HIS A 405 -6.84 14.63 36.85
C HIS A 405 -5.82 13.57 36.43
N VAL A 406 -6.06 12.93 35.29
CA VAL A 406 -5.06 12.09 34.64
C VAL A 406 -4.09 12.98 33.86
N LEU A 407 -2.83 12.95 34.25
CA LEU A 407 -1.72 13.61 33.57
C LEU A 407 -1.13 12.67 32.51
N PHE A 408 -0.86 13.23 31.33
CA PHE A 408 -0.03 12.63 30.30
C PHE A 408 1.33 13.35 30.25
N PRO A 409 2.39 12.74 29.69
CA PRO A 409 3.64 13.43 29.42
C PRO A 409 3.39 14.72 28.63
N GLY A 410 3.96 15.84 29.08
CA GLY A 410 3.76 17.18 28.51
C GLY A 410 2.54 17.96 29.03
N THR A 411 1.65 17.34 29.82
CA THR A 411 0.46 18.00 30.38
C THR A 411 0.89 19.14 31.31
N LEU A 412 0.30 20.32 31.12
CA LEU A 412 0.56 21.50 31.97
C LEU A 412 -0.05 21.27 33.37
N ILE A 413 0.79 21.27 34.39
CA ILE A 413 0.38 21.13 35.79
C ILE A 413 0.21 22.50 36.42
N ALA A 414 1.19 23.39 36.28
CA ALA A 414 1.16 24.73 36.89
C ALA A 414 1.93 25.74 36.04
N ARG A 415 1.69 27.03 36.29
CA ARG A 415 2.46 28.14 35.74
C ARG A 415 3.26 28.84 36.84
N LEU A 416 4.33 29.53 36.47
CA LEU A 416 5.13 30.37 37.36
C LEU A 416 5.08 31.82 36.89
N GLU A 417 4.66 32.73 37.78
CA GLU A 417 4.69 34.19 37.60
C GLU A 417 5.76 34.83 38.50
N ASP A 418 6.05 36.13 38.35
CA ASP A 418 7.03 36.87 39.17
C ASP A 418 8.41 36.19 39.26
N GLN A 419 8.98 35.79 38.11
CA GLN A 419 10.31 35.18 38.06
C GLN A 419 11.39 36.25 38.25
N ASP A 420 12.28 36.06 39.23
CA ASP A 420 13.46 36.91 39.40
C ASP A 420 14.42 36.68 38.21
N ASP A 421 14.71 37.74 37.45
CA ASP A 421 15.77 37.86 36.43
C ASP A 421 15.72 37.03 35.13
N VAL A 422 14.66 36.28 34.81
CA VAL A 422 14.57 35.57 33.51
C VAL A 422 13.66 36.31 32.53
N SER A 423 14.17 37.36 31.89
CA SER A 423 13.62 37.90 30.64
C SER A 423 13.88 36.94 29.48
N THR A 424 13.36 35.72 29.51
CA THR A 424 13.24 34.91 28.28
C THR A 424 12.08 35.48 27.49
N GLN A 425 12.39 36.30 26.48
CA GLN A 425 11.39 36.71 25.50
C GLN A 425 10.75 35.44 24.93
N LYS A 426 9.44 35.28 25.09
CA LYS A 426 8.73 34.13 24.50
C LYS A 426 8.93 34.18 22.98
N PRO A 427 9.33 33.07 22.35
CA PRO A 427 9.51 33.05 20.91
C PRO A 427 8.18 33.32 20.21
N LYS A 428 8.22 34.17 19.18
CA LYS A 428 7.02 34.51 18.41
C LYS A 428 6.71 33.38 17.44
N ASN A 429 5.45 32.94 17.39
CA ASN A 429 5.03 31.95 16.40
C ASN A 429 5.21 32.49 14.98
N PHE A 430 5.78 31.68 14.10
CA PHE A 430 5.81 31.98 12.68
C PHE A 430 4.42 31.71 12.06
N VAL A 431 3.76 32.78 11.61
CA VAL A 431 2.41 32.74 10.99
C VAL A 431 2.48 32.82 9.46
N GLY A 432 3.65 33.06 8.89
CA GLY A 432 3.85 33.22 7.45
C GLY A 432 3.78 31.92 6.65
N ARG A 433 4.01 32.04 5.34
CA ARG A 433 4.27 30.94 4.40
C ARG A 433 5.71 31.01 3.90
N MET A 434 6.24 29.89 3.42
CA MET A 434 7.57 29.77 2.82
C MET A 434 7.40 29.65 1.29
N GLU A 435 7.42 30.75 0.57
CA GLU A 435 7.16 30.78 -0.89
C GLU A 435 8.24 30.02 -1.69
N GLU A 436 9.46 29.94 -1.16
CA GLU A 436 10.57 29.21 -1.78
C GLU A 436 10.32 27.70 -1.80
N TRP A 437 9.57 27.17 -0.83
CA TRP A 437 9.19 25.76 -0.77
C TRP A 437 8.19 25.40 -1.87
N ASP A 438 7.19 26.26 -2.09
CA ASP A 438 6.18 26.07 -3.14
C ASP A 438 6.83 26.15 -4.55
N SER A 439 7.81 27.03 -4.70
CA SER A 439 8.61 27.17 -5.93
C SER A 439 9.48 25.95 -6.22
N ALA A 440 10.05 25.32 -5.18
CA ALA A 440 10.86 24.12 -5.31
C ALA A 440 10.03 22.93 -5.80
N ILE A 441 8.82 22.73 -5.26
CA ILE A 441 7.89 21.69 -5.72
C ILE A 441 7.54 21.88 -7.20
N THR A 442 7.27 23.13 -7.60
CA THR A 442 6.90 23.44 -8.98
C THR A 442 8.03 23.08 -9.96
N LYS A 443 9.29 23.31 -9.58
CA LYS A 443 10.47 22.90 -10.37
C LYS A 443 10.62 21.38 -10.43
N ASP A 444 10.47 20.67 -9.31
CA ASP A 444 10.55 19.21 -9.26
C ASP A 444 9.50 18.53 -10.17
N VAL A 445 8.28 19.10 -10.24
CA VAL A 445 7.22 18.61 -11.12
C VAL A 445 7.56 18.85 -12.60
N LEU A 446 8.08 20.04 -12.92
CA LEU A 446 8.50 20.39 -14.29
C LEU A 446 9.67 19.52 -14.78
N ASP A 447 10.62 19.18 -13.91
CA ASP A 447 11.78 18.36 -14.27
C ASP A 447 11.41 16.88 -14.45
N ARG A 448 10.45 16.35 -13.67
CA ARG A 448 9.87 15.02 -13.92
C ARG A 448 9.15 14.93 -15.26
N GLY A 449 8.56 16.02 -15.74
CA GLY A 449 7.95 16.08 -17.07
C GLY A 449 8.95 15.92 -18.22
N LYS A 450 10.23 16.23 -17.98
CA LYS A 450 11.32 16.19 -18.99
C LYS A 450 12.18 14.94 -18.93
N SER A 451 12.02 14.09 -17.91
CA SER A 451 12.84 12.88 -17.76
C SER A 451 12.50 11.83 -18.82
N ARG A 452 13.48 10.96 -19.11
CA ARG A 452 13.34 9.90 -20.11
C ARG A 452 12.26 8.90 -19.68
N LEU A 453 11.58 8.29 -20.65
CA LEU A 453 10.47 7.35 -20.40
C LEU A 453 10.88 6.15 -19.52
N ASP A 454 12.10 5.63 -19.68
CA ASP A 454 12.67 4.57 -18.85
C ASP A 454 12.80 5.00 -17.39
N THR A 455 13.38 6.17 -17.13
CA THR A 455 13.52 6.71 -15.78
C THR A 455 12.16 7.01 -15.14
N ARG A 456 11.22 7.56 -15.93
CA ARG A 456 9.84 7.77 -15.46
C ARG A 456 9.16 6.47 -15.06
N PHE A 457 9.33 5.41 -15.84
CA PHE A 457 8.79 4.09 -15.51
C PHE A 457 9.38 3.57 -14.19
N GLU A 458 10.71 3.64 -14.01
CA GLU A 458 11.36 3.19 -12.78
C GLU A 458 10.92 4.00 -11.56
N ASP A 459 11.00 5.33 -11.62
CA ASP A 459 10.64 6.23 -10.51
C ASP A 459 9.16 6.10 -10.10
N LEU A 460 8.28 5.88 -11.07
CA LEU A 460 6.84 5.87 -10.85
C LEU A 460 6.37 4.48 -10.38
N ILE A 461 6.78 3.41 -11.07
CA ILE A 461 6.30 2.05 -10.82
C ILE A 461 7.15 1.31 -9.79
N LEU A 462 8.49 1.32 -9.94
CA LEU A 462 9.36 0.57 -9.04
C LEU A 462 9.56 1.26 -7.70
N VAL A 463 9.53 2.59 -7.68
CA VAL A 463 9.73 3.37 -6.45
C VAL A 463 8.37 3.82 -5.90
N THR A 464 7.68 4.75 -6.56
CA THR A 464 6.53 5.45 -5.94
C THR A 464 5.34 4.51 -5.64
N CYS A 465 4.86 3.73 -6.61
CA CYS A 465 3.72 2.84 -6.41
C CYS A 465 4.02 1.71 -5.39
N LYS A 466 5.22 1.12 -5.45
CA LYS A 466 5.64 0.08 -4.50
C LYS A 466 5.85 0.63 -3.08
N ASP A 467 6.32 1.87 -2.95
CA ASP A 467 6.45 2.55 -1.67
C ASP A 467 5.08 2.77 -1.01
N ILE A 468 4.06 3.19 -1.76
CA ILE A 468 2.68 3.33 -1.25
C ILE A 468 2.15 1.99 -0.75
N LEU A 469 2.31 0.91 -1.52
CA LEU A 469 1.91 -0.45 -1.09
C LEU A 469 2.71 -0.95 0.12
N SER A 470 3.95 -0.47 0.29
CA SER A 470 4.79 -0.74 1.46
C SER A 470 4.40 0.11 2.69
N GLY A 471 3.39 0.98 2.57
CA GLY A 471 2.86 1.83 3.64
C GLY A 471 3.43 3.24 3.68
N TYR A 472 4.29 3.64 2.74
CA TYR A 472 4.81 5.00 2.71
C TYR A 472 3.82 5.95 2.02
N CYS A 473 2.90 6.51 2.82
CA CYS A 473 1.83 7.39 2.34
C CYS A 473 2.04 8.82 2.82
N MET A 474 1.63 9.80 2.01
CA MET A 474 1.59 11.20 2.40
C MET A 474 0.36 11.46 3.28
N PRO A 475 0.38 12.49 4.15
CA PRO A 475 -0.78 12.87 4.94
C PRO A 475 -1.83 13.60 4.09
N GLU A 476 -3.10 13.46 4.48
CA GLU A 476 -4.21 14.24 3.91
C GLU A 476 -4.06 15.75 4.15
N PRO A 477 -4.53 16.63 3.24
CA PRO A 477 -5.34 16.37 2.04
C PRO A 477 -4.55 16.07 0.74
N TYR A 478 -3.21 16.05 0.79
CA TYR A 478 -2.37 16.00 -0.41
C TYR A 478 -2.33 14.63 -1.08
N PHE A 479 -2.60 13.58 -0.30
CA PHE A 479 -2.48 12.20 -0.75
C PHE A 479 -3.45 11.87 -1.89
N HIS A 480 -4.72 12.25 -1.77
CA HIS A 480 -5.73 12.00 -2.81
C HIS A 480 -5.40 12.70 -4.14
N GLU A 481 -5.09 13.99 -4.12
CA GLU A 481 -4.77 14.76 -5.33
C GLU A 481 -3.55 14.16 -6.05
N LYS A 482 -2.54 13.75 -5.26
CA LYS A 482 -1.34 13.13 -5.80
C LYS A 482 -1.61 11.73 -6.38
N ILE A 483 -2.45 10.92 -5.75
CA ILE A 483 -2.81 9.58 -6.25
C ILE A 483 -3.48 9.69 -7.61
N VAL A 484 -4.44 10.60 -7.79
CA VAL A 484 -5.15 10.76 -9.07
C VAL A 484 -4.16 11.07 -10.19
N ARG A 485 -3.27 12.05 -9.99
CA ARG A 485 -2.20 12.39 -10.95
C ARG A 485 -1.22 11.24 -11.18
N LEU A 486 -0.82 10.54 -10.12
CA LEU A 486 0.09 9.40 -10.18
C LEU A 486 -0.49 8.27 -11.02
N VAL A 487 -1.78 7.96 -10.85
CA VAL A 487 -2.46 6.90 -11.61
C VAL A 487 -2.63 7.34 -13.07
N ASP A 488 -2.93 8.61 -13.35
CA ASP A 488 -2.96 9.12 -14.73
C ASP A 488 -1.59 8.97 -15.41
N ASP A 489 -0.51 9.38 -14.75
CA ASP A 489 0.85 9.22 -15.26
C ASP A 489 1.25 7.74 -15.41
N PHE A 490 0.83 6.87 -14.50
CA PHE A 490 1.05 5.42 -14.56
C PHE A 490 0.49 4.83 -15.87
N TYR A 491 -0.77 5.12 -16.19
CA TYR A 491 -1.38 4.64 -17.43
C TYR A 491 -0.77 5.30 -18.67
N ASN A 492 -0.42 6.59 -18.61
CA ASN A 492 0.24 7.29 -19.71
C ASN A 492 1.61 6.67 -20.06
N VAL A 493 2.38 6.24 -19.07
CA VAL A 493 3.68 5.59 -19.29
C VAL A 493 3.52 4.16 -19.80
N LEU A 494 2.64 3.36 -19.19
CA LEU A 494 2.47 1.94 -19.56
C LEU A 494 1.81 1.73 -20.92
N ASN A 495 0.91 2.63 -21.31
CA ASN A 495 0.28 2.58 -22.63
C ASN A 495 1.15 3.20 -23.73
N ASN A 496 2.35 3.68 -23.41
CA ASN A 496 3.25 4.26 -24.40
C ASN A 496 4.00 3.16 -25.19
N PRO A 497 3.83 3.05 -26.52
CA PRO A 497 4.47 2.01 -27.33
C PRO A 497 6.00 2.12 -27.40
N GLN A 498 6.58 3.27 -27.04
CA GLN A 498 8.03 3.45 -26.99
C GLN A 498 8.68 2.95 -25.69
N LEU A 499 7.89 2.66 -24.65
CA LEU A 499 8.39 2.16 -23.36
C LEU A 499 9.26 0.89 -23.48
N PRO A 500 8.82 -0.20 -24.14
CA PRO A 500 9.63 -1.42 -24.24
C PRO A 500 10.95 -1.18 -24.97
N TYR A 501 10.97 -0.32 -25.99
CA TYR A 501 12.20 0.06 -26.68
C TYR A 501 13.13 0.88 -25.79
N ALA A 502 12.60 1.81 -24.98
CA ALA A 502 13.39 2.60 -24.06
C ALA A 502 14.04 1.72 -22.99
N LEU A 503 13.28 0.81 -22.36
CA LEU A 503 13.78 -0.14 -21.37
C LEU A 503 14.82 -1.08 -21.97
N PHE A 504 14.51 -1.70 -23.12
CA PHE A 504 15.42 -2.63 -23.78
C PHE A 504 16.75 -1.96 -24.19
N LYS A 505 16.71 -0.72 -24.69
CA LYS A 505 17.91 0.04 -25.08
C LYS A 505 18.85 0.29 -23.90
N VAL A 506 18.34 0.62 -22.71
CA VAL A 506 19.17 0.89 -21.52
C VAL A 506 20.05 -0.33 -21.19
N PHE A 507 19.43 -1.51 -21.12
CA PHE A 507 20.16 -2.75 -20.85
C PHE A 507 21.01 -3.19 -22.05
N LEU A 508 20.55 -2.98 -23.29
CA LEU A 508 21.34 -3.30 -24.47
C LEU A 508 22.65 -2.50 -24.51
N TYR A 509 22.62 -1.19 -24.22
CA TYR A 509 23.82 -0.36 -24.18
C TYR A 509 24.81 -0.80 -23.10
N ALA A 510 24.32 -1.31 -21.96
CA ALA A 510 25.18 -1.84 -20.91
C ALA A 510 25.94 -3.12 -21.33
N VAL A 511 25.39 -3.90 -22.26
CA VAL A 511 25.94 -5.20 -22.70
C VAL A 511 26.52 -5.14 -24.14
N GLU A 512 26.37 -4.01 -24.85
CA GLU A 512 26.71 -3.85 -26.27
C GLU A 512 28.17 -4.24 -26.60
N SER A 513 29.15 -3.86 -25.77
CA SER A 513 30.56 -4.17 -26.01
C SER A 513 30.88 -5.66 -26.02
N ARG A 514 30.02 -6.49 -25.40
CA ARG A 514 30.17 -7.94 -25.33
C ARG A 514 29.32 -8.63 -26.41
N ILE A 515 28.10 -8.16 -26.61
CA ILE A 515 27.17 -8.66 -27.64
C ILE A 515 27.70 -8.43 -29.06
N CYS A 516 28.53 -7.41 -29.30
CA CYS A 516 29.19 -7.18 -30.60
C CYS A 516 30.03 -8.36 -31.13
N ARG A 517 30.34 -9.36 -30.29
CA ARG A 517 31.03 -10.61 -30.69
C ARG A 517 30.09 -11.68 -31.23
N MET A 518 28.78 -11.50 -31.09
CA MET A 518 27.74 -12.40 -31.60
C MET A 518 27.52 -12.16 -33.09
N SER A 519 27.52 -13.24 -33.88
CA SER A 519 27.06 -13.22 -35.28
C SER A 519 25.62 -12.68 -35.39
N SER A 520 24.79 -12.97 -34.39
CA SER A 520 23.38 -12.55 -34.28
C SER A 520 23.15 -11.09 -33.88
N TYR A 521 24.17 -10.35 -33.42
CA TYR A 521 24.00 -8.93 -33.01
C TYR A 521 23.49 -8.05 -34.15
N SER A 522 23.97 -8.32 -35.37
CA SER A 522 23.52 -7.62 -36.58
C SER A 522 22.01 -7.80 -36.84
N LYS A 523 21.43 -8.94 -36.45
CA LYS A 523 19.99 -9.19 -36.54
C LYS A 523 19.21 -8.50 -35.42
N ILE A 524 19.68 -8.58 -34.18
CA ILE A 524 19.07 -7.88 -33.03
C ILE A 524 19.03 -6.36 -33.30
N LYS A 525 20.11 -5.79 -33.81
CA LYS A 525 20.18 -4.37 -34.19
C LYS A 525 19.23 -4.02 -35.34
N LYS A 526 19.04 -4.93 -36.31
CA LYS A 526 18.03 -4.77 -37.37
C LYS A 526 16.61 -4.82 -36.83
N LEU A 527 16.29 -5.78 -35.96
CA LEU A 527 14.96 -5.90 -35.33
C LEU A 527 14.59 -4.66 -34.51
N ILE A 528 15.58 -4.01 -33.90
CA ILE A 528 15.36 -2.77 -33.13
C ILE A 528 15.26 -1.52 -34.03
N SER A 529 15.89 -1.53 -35.21
CA SER A 529 15.93 -0.38 -36.12
C SER A 529 14.87 -0.38 -37.23
N ASN A 530 14.30 -1.54 -37.59
CA ASN A 530 13.42 -1.69 -38.76
C ASN A 530 11.95 -2.05 -38.47
N VAL A 531 11.50 -2.07 -37.21
CA VAL A 531 10.13 -2.53 -36.90
C VAL A 531 9.23 -1.35 -36.55
N ASN A 532 8.01 -1.37 -37.10
CA ASN A 532 6.91 -0.45 -36.84
C ASN A 532 6.95 0.10 -35.39
N PRO A 533 6.94 1.43 -35.17
CA PRO A 533 7.09 2.03 -33.84
C PRO A 533 5.94 1.72 -32.86
N GLN A 534 4.97 0.91 -33.28
CA GLN A 534 3.80 0.51 -32.50
C GLN A 534 3.91 -0.88 -31.88
N THR A 535 4.79 -1.77 -32.35
CA THR A 535 4.83 -3.18 -31.91
C THR A 535 6.25 -3.66 -31.63
N PHE A 536 6.58 -3.86 -30.35
CA PHE A 536 7.87 -4.36 -29.92
C PHE A 536 8.01 -5.88 -30.19
N PRO A 537 9.05 -6.34 -30.93
CA PRO A 537 9.22 -7.74 -31.30
C PRO A 537 9.82 -8.58 -30.16
N ALA A 538 9.07 -8.72 -29.06
CA ALA A 538 9.53 -9.40 -27.84
C ALA A 538 9.95 -10.87 -28.08
N ASN A 539 9.07 -11.65 -28.73
CA ASN A 539 9.27 -13.09 -28.93
C ASN A 539 10.44 -13.38 -29.89
N GLU A 540 10.54 -12.65 -31.00
CA GLU A 540 11.65 -12.78 -31.96
C GLU A 540 13.00 -12.44 -31.32
N LEU A 541 13.03 -11.43 -30.45
CA LEU A 541 14.23 -11.06 -29.70
C LEU A 541 14.60 -12.13 -28.67
N ALA A 542 13.61 -12.69 -27.96
CA ALA A 542 13.83 -13.77 -27.00
C ALA A 542 14.40 -15.02 -27.69
N GLU A 543 13.79 -15.45 -28.80
CA GLU A 543 14.23 -16.63 -29.56
C GLU A 543 15.67 -16.49 -30.09
N GLU A 544 16.06 -15.32 -30.61
CA GLU A 544 17.42 -15.11 -31.09
C GLU A 544 18.44 -15.07 -29.93
N MET A 545 18.06 -14.55 -28.76
CA MET A 545 18.90 -14.57 -27.56
C MET A 545 19.04 -16.00 -26.99
N GLU A 546 17.95 -16.76 -26.89
CA GLU A 546 17.96 -18.15 -26.43
C GLU A 546 18.70 -19.07 -27.40
N SER A 547 18.53 -18.86 -28.70
CA SER A 547 19.28 -19.60 -29.73
C SER A 547 20.78 -19.38 -29.57
N TYR A 548 21.24 -18.17 -29.22
CA TYR A 548 22.65 -17.92 -28.93
C TYR A 548 23.09 -18.64 -27.66
N LEU A 549 22.33 -18.55 -26.57
CA LEU A 549 22.65 -19.22 -25.31
C LEU A 549 22.79 -20.75 -25.50
N CYS A 550 21.97 -21.35 -26.37
CA CYS A 550 22.05 -22.77 -26.72
C CYS A 550 23.33 -23.17 -27.48
N THR A 551 24.08 -22.23 -28.07
CA THR A 551 25.35 -22.50 -28.75
C THR A 551 26.57 -22.52 -27.84
N LEU A 552 26.42 -22.09 -26.58
CA LEU A 552 27.53 -21.91 -25.64
C LEU A 552 27.84 -23.18 -24.84
N ASN A 553 29.10 -23.31 -24.43
CA ASN A 553 29.54 -24.38 -23.53
C ASN A 553 28.96 -24.17 -22.11
N PRO A 554 28.75 -25.25 -21.32
CA PRO A 554 28.09 -25.16 -20.01
C PRO A 554 28.81 -24.26 -18.97
N THR A 555 30.13 -24.07 -19.08
CA THR A 555 30.90 -23.15 -18.22
C THR A 555 30.71 -21.67 -18.59
N GLU A 556 30.51 -21.37 -19.88
CA GLU A 556 30.29 -20.01 -20.39
C GLU A 556 28.82 -19.61 -20.31
N LEU A 557 27.92 -20.59 -20.43
CA LEU A 557 26.46 -20.44 -20.34
C LEU A 557 26.04 -19.73 -19.05
N GLY A 558 26.63 -20.09 -17.89
CA GLY A 558 26.26 -19.49 -16.61
C GLY A 558 26.55 -17.99 -16.54
N ILE A 559 27.69 -17.56 -17.10
CA ILE A 559 28.13 -16.16 -17.09
C ILE A 559 27.35 -15.35 -18.14
N GLU A 560 27.20 -15.88 -19.35
CA GLU A 560 26.45 -15.22 -20.44
C GLU A 560 24.96 -15.11 -20.12
N LYS A 561 24.35 -16.16 -19.56
CA LYS A 561 22.94 -16.15 -19.14
C LYS A 561 22.65 -15.03 -18.13
N GLN A 562 23.58 -14.73 -17.23
CA GLN A 562 23.42 -13.64 -16.25
C GLN A 562 23.36 -12.25 -16.91
N TYR A 563 24.07 -12.05 -18.04
CA TYR A 563 23.99 -10.79 -18.79
C TYR A 563 22.70 -10.65 -19.59
N PHE A 564 22.24 -11.73 -20.22
CA PHE A 564 20.99 -11.72 -21.00
C PHE A 564 19.73 -11.80 -20.12
N GLU A 565 19.84 -12.18 -18.85
CA GLU A 565 18.71 -12.33 -17.94
C GLU A 565 17.80 -11.09 -17.89
N SER A 566 18.39 -9.89 -17.84
CA SER A 566 17.60 -8.65 -17.80
C SER A 566 16.90 -8.36 -19.13
N LEU A 567 17.53 -8.69 -20.27
CA LEU A 567 16.94 -8.50 -21.60
C LEU A 567 15.84 -9.52 -21.89
N ILE A 568 16.06 -10.78 -21.52
CA ILE A 568 15.07 -11.86 -21.65
C ILE A 568 13.86 -11.55 -20.77
N LYS A 569 14.05 -11.11 -19.51
CA LYS A 569 12.93 -10.70 -18.64
C LYS A 569 12.09 -9.57 -19.24
N ILE A 570 12.69 -8.63 -19.97
CA ILE A 570 11.94 -7.58 -20.67
C ILE A 570 11.13 -8.20 -21.82
N CYS A 571 11.73 -9.06 -22.63
CA CYS A 571 11.01 -9.77 -23.69
C CYS A 571 9.85 -10.60 -23.13
N GLU A 572 10.06 -11.37 -22.05
CA GLU A 572 9.00 -12.13 -21.37
C GLU A 572 7.86 -11.21 -20.88
N ARG A 573 8.19 -10.09 -20.24
CA ARG A 573 7.21 -9.11 -19.74
C ARG A 573 6.36 -8.46 -20.83
N PHE A 574 6.92 -8.29 -22.03
CA PHE A 574 6.25 -7.69 -23.19
C PHE A 574 5.81 -8.71 -24.24
N GLY A 575 5.87 -10.03 -23.95
CA GLY A 575 5.53 -11.09 -24.91
C GLY A 575 4.08 -11.03 -25.41
N ASP A 576 3.15 -10.65 -24.53
CA ASP A 576 1.72 -10.41 -24.83
C ASP A 576 1.42 -8.95 -25.24
N GLY A 577 2.46 -8.17 -25.57
CA GLY A 577 2.37 -6.74 -25.89
C GLY A 577 2.17 -5.85 -24.64
N LEU A 578 1.77 -4.59 -24.87
CA LEU A 578 1.64 -3.57 -23.81
C LEU A 578 0.56 -3.92 -22.78
N LEU A 579 -0.58 -4.45 -23.23
CA LEU A 579 -1.67 -4.86 -22.33
C LEU A 579 -1.27 -6.03 -21.43
N GLY A 580 -0.50 -7.00 -21.96
CA GLY A 580 0.07 -8.08 -21.16
C GLY A 580 1.02 -7.54 -20.07
N HIS A 581 1.89 -6.60 -20.43
CA HIS A 581 2.78 -5.96 -19.47
C HIS A 581 2.03 -5.21 -18.36
N LEU A 582 1.02 -4.40 -18.73
CA LEU A 582 0.15 -3.70 -17.78
C LEU A 582 -0.48 -4.68 -16.78
N GLN A 583 -0.97 -5.81 -17.26
CA GLN A 583 -1.58 -6.85 -16.43
C GLN A 583 -0.57 -7.48 -15.47
N ILE A 584 0.65 -7.79 -15.93
CA ILE A 584 1.71 -8.32 -15.07
C ILE A 584 2.02 -7.33 -13.93
N VAL A 585 2.20 -6.05 -14.25
CA VAL A 585 2.51 -5.01 -13.25
C VAL A 585 1.39 -4.86 -12.21
N ILE A 586 0.12 -4.83 -12.65
CA ILE A 586 -1.01 -4.72 -11.72
C ILE A 586 -1.16 -6.00 -10.91
N SER A 587 -0.93 -7.17 -11.50
CA SER A 587 -0.92 -8.44 -10.77
C SER A 587 0.16 -8.45 -9.68
N GLU A 588 1.37 -7.96 -9.96
CA GLU A 588 2.43 -7.80 -8.94
C GLU A 588 1.96 -6.91 -7.78
N PHE A 589 1.26 -5.81 -8.06
CA PHE A 589 0.72 -4.93 -7.02
C PHE A 589 -0.36 -5.59 -6.16
N LEU A 590 -1.29 -6.31 -6.79
CA LEU A 590 -2.34 -7.04 -6.08
C LEU A 590 -1.75 -8.18 -5.23
N GLU A 591 -0.78 -8.93 -5.75
CA GLU A 591 -0.12 -10.00 -5.00
C GLU A 591 0.70 -9.44 -3.82
N ASN A 592 1.44 -8.34 -3.99
CA ASN A 592 2.13 -7.69 -2.87
C ASN A 592 1.17 -7.25 -1.76
N PHE A 593 -0.02 -6.76 -2.12
CA PHE A 593 -1.06 -6.44 -1.15
C PHE A 593 -1.59 -7.70 -0.45
N ILE A 594 -1.88 -8.76 -1.21
CA ILE A 594 -2.42 -10.01 -0.67
C ILE A 594 -1.42 -10.69 0.27
N ASP A 595 -0.14 -10.74 -0.08
CA ASP A 595 0.93 -11.39 0.69
C ASP A 595 1.05 -10.81 2.11
N ILE A 596 0.81 -9.51 2.27
CA ILE A 596 0.83 -8.85 3.58
C ILE A 596 -0.50 -9.07 4.29
N GLU A 597 -1.62 -8.77 3.64
CA GLU A 597 -2.93 -8.73 4.29
C GLU A 597 -3.51 -10.12 4.61
N HIS A 598 -3.03 -11.18 3.94
CA HIS A 598 -3.45 -12.55 4.23
C HIS A 598 -3.15 -12.96 5.68
N HIS A 599 -2.04 -12.50 6.25
CA HIS A 599 -1.63 -12.82 7.62
C HIS A 599 -2.52 -12.20 8.71
N PHE A 600 -3.29 -11.17 8.36
CA PHE A 600 -4.16 -10.45 9.29
C PHE A 600 -5.65 -10.80 9.10
N GLN A 601 -5.96 -11.88 8.36
CA GLN A 601 -7.34 -12.35 8.17
C GLN A 601 -7.79 -13.25 9.33
N ASP A 602 -8.97 -12.96 9.89
CA ASP A 602 -9.63 -13.76 10.95
C ASP A 602 -8.77 -13.99 12.23
N VAL A 603 -7.71 -13.20 12.45
CA VAL A 603 -6.80 -13.32 13.60
C VAL A 603 -6.62 -12.00 14.31
N SER A 604 -6.30 -12.05 15.60
CA SER A 604 -5.84 -10.87 16.34
C SER A 604 -4.49 -10.40 15.81
N TYR A 605 -4.25 -9.09 15.84
CA TYR A 605 -3.00 -8.46 15.39
C TYR A 605 -1.74 -9.19 15.92
N ASP A 606 -1.68 -9.49 17.22
CA ASP A 606 -0.52 -10.16 17.83
C ASP A 606 -0.25 -11.55 17.24
N LYS A 607 -1.32 -12.29 16.90
CA LYS A 607 -1.20 -13.60 16.25
C LYS A 607 -0.72 -13.45 14.82
N GLY A 608 -1.23 -12.46 14.07
CA GLY A 608 -0.76 -12.14 12.72
C GLY A 608 0.73 -11.81 12.69
N VAL A 609 1.20 -10.93 13.59
CA VAL A 609 2.63 -10.59 13.72
C VAL A 609 3.46 -11.82 14.09
N SER A 610 2.97 -12.65 15.01
CA SER A 610 3.66 -13.90 15.41
C SER A 610 3.76 -14.89 14.24
N SER A 611 2.72 -15.02 13.43
CA SER A 611 2.72 -15.84 12.22
C SER A 611 3.77 -15.34 11.22
N ILE A 612 3.85 -14.03 10.98
CA ILE A 612 4.88 -13.45 10.09
C ILE A 612 6.29 -13.73 10.63
N LYS A 613 6.52 -13.52 11.94
CA LYS A 613 7.81 -13.80 12.59
C LYS A 613 8.21 -15.27 12.52
N SER A 614 7.24 -16.20 12.51
CA SER A 614 7.52 -17.64 12.37
C SER A 614 8.01 -18.02 10.97
N ILE A 615 7.63 -17.25 9.94
CA ILE A 615 8.00 -17.49 8.54
C ILE A 615 9.27 -16.74 8.16
N ILE A 616 9.44 -15.51 8.66
CA ILE A 616 10.53 -14.60 8.30
C ILE A 616 11.46 -14.39 9.50
N SER A 617 12.73 -14.72 9.33
CA SER A 617 13.75 -14.57 10.36
C SER A 617 14.25 -13.13 10.55
N ASP A 618 14.27 -12.31 9.49
CA ASP A 618 14.74 -10.91 9.55
C ASP A 618 13.69 -10.01 10.23
N PRO A 619 13.97 -9.46 11.43
CA PRO A 619 13.03 -8.62 12.15
C PRO A 619 12.73 -7.31 11.40
N SER A 620 13.70 -6.76 10.65
CA SER A 620 13.49 -5.52 9.88
C SER A 620 12.42 -5.69 8.80
N ARG A 621 12.43 -6.83 8.09
CA ARG A 621 11.38 -7.18 7.12
C ARG A 621 10.02 -7.37 7.78
N VAL A 622 9.97 -7.99 8.97
CA VAL A 622 8.70 -8.13 9.72
C VAL A 622 8.14 -6.76 10.10
N VAL A 623 8.97 -5.84 10.62
CA VAL A 623 8.54 -4.47 10.94
C VAL A 623 8.01 -3.74 9.70
N ARG A 624 8.64 -3.90 8.54
CA ARG A 624 8.15 -3.31 7.28
C ARG A 624 6.80 -3.87 6.84
N MET A 625 6.56 -5.17 6.97
CA MET A 625 5.25 -5.76 6.66
C MET A 625 4.16 -5.28 7.62
N VAL A 626 4.48 -5.20 8.92
CA VAL A 626 3.58 -4.66 9.93
C VAL A 626 3.27 -3.18 9.65
N TYR A 627 4.28 -2.40 9.29
CA TYR A 627 4.13 -1.00 8.90
C TYR A 627 3.20 -0.85 7.68
N SER A 628 3.37 -1.65 6.62
CA SER A 628 2.44 -1.67 5.48
C SER A 628 1.00 -1.96 5.90
N HIS A 629 0.79 -2.90 6.83
CA HIS A 629 -0.54 -3.22 7.35
C HIS A 629 -1.18 -2.03 8.12
N THR A 630 -0.38 -1.20 8.80
CA THR A 630 -0.93 -0.01 9.48
C THR A 630 -1.58 1.00 8.53
N LYS A 631 -1.25 0.96 7.22
CA LYS A 631 -1.68 1.90 6.19
C LYS A 631 -2.65 1.29 5.16
N VAL A 632 -3.40 0.27 5.55
CA VAL A 632 -4.39 -0.39 4.67
C VAL A 632 -5.41 0.58 4.08
N LEU A 633 -5.91 1.54 4.87
CA LEU A 633 -6.89 2.51 4.39
C LEU A 633 -6.36 3.36 3.22
N ASP A 634 -5.12 3.82 3.32
CA ASP A 634 -4.45 4.62 2.29
C ASP A 634 -4.15 3.77 1.04
N LYS A 635 -3.71 2.52 1.25
CA LYS A 635 -3.52 1.54 0.16
C LYS A 635 -4.83 1.26 -0.59
N ASN A 636 -5.96 1.21 0.11
CA ASN A 636 -7.27 0.98 -0.52
C ASN A 636 -7.67 2.12 -1.45
N VAL A 637 -7.36 3.38 -1.10
CA VAL A 637 -7.61 4.54 -1.97
C VAL A 637 -6.80 4.39 -3.26
N PHE A 638 -5.50 4.08 -3.15
CA PHE A 638 -4.64 3.86 -4.30
C PHE A 638 -5.14 2.71 -5.20
N LEU A 639 -5.45 1.54 -4.61
CA LEU A 639 -5.94 0.39 -5.36
C LEU A 639 -7.29 0.66 -6.01
N LYS A 640 -8.19 1.37 -5.35
CA LYS A 640 -9.49 1.75 -5.91
C LYS A 640 -9.31 2.64 -7.14
N GLU A 641 -8.43 3.65 -7.03
CA GLU A 641 -8.16 4.58 -8.13
C GLU A 641 -7.50 3.86 -9.32
N LEU A 642 -6.54 2.95 -9.06
CA LEU A 642 -5.92 2.09 -10.06
C LEU A 642 -6.96 1.25 -10.80
N LEU A 643 -7.79 0.50 -10.06
CA LEU A 643 -8.78 -0.40 -10.64
C LEU A 643 -9.92 0.32 -11.37
N SER A 644 -10.18 1.59 -11.06
CA SER A 644 -11.24 2.39 -11.71
C SER A 644 -10.97 2.71 -13.19
N ARG A 645 -9.69 2.73 -13.60
CA ARG A 645 -9.27 3.05 -14.98
C ARG A 645 -9.01 1.80 -15.84
N LEU A 646 -9.17 0.61 -15.29
CA LEU A 646 -8.98 -0.64 -16.03
C LEU A 646 -10.11 -0.89 -17.03
N ASP A 647 -9.72 -1.39 -18.21
CA ASP A 647 -10.63 -1.87 -19.23
C ASP A 647 -11.17 -3.27 -18.90
N ASP A 648 -12.32 -3.60 -19.49
CA ASP A 648 -13.00 -4.85 -19.18
C ASP A 648 -12.16 -6.09 -19.61
N GLN A 649 -11.32 -6.01 -20.64
CA GLN A 649 -10.48 -7.15 -21.05
C GLN A 649 -9.36 -7.45 -20.06
N SER A 650 -8.71 -6.41 -19.51
CA SER A 650 -7.66 -6.58 -18.51
C SER A 650 -8.20 -7.14 -17.19
N ILE A 651 -9.42 -6.78 -16.79
CA ILE A 651 -10.04 -7.30 -15.56
C ILE A 651 -10.28 -8.81 -15.65
N ILE A 652 -10.64 -9.35 -16.82
CA ILE A 652 -10.86 -10.80 -17.01
C ILE A 652 -9.59 -11.59 -16.71
N LYS A 653 -8.43 -11.12 -17.20
CA LYS A 653 -7.15 -11.79 -16.94
C LYS A 653 -6.69 -11.66 -15.48
N LEU A 654 -7.14 -10.63 -14.76
CA LEU A 654 -6.83 -10.38 -13.34
C LEU A 654 -7.84 -10.99 -12.35
N GLN A 655 -8.77 -11.83 -12.82
CA GLN A 655 -9.88 -12.31 -11.99
C GLN A 655 -9.43 -13.07 -10.72
N MET A 656 -8.36 -13.86 -10.80
CA MET A 656 -7.85 -14.67 -9.69
C MET A 656 -7.38 -13.83 -8.49
N PRO A 657 -6.42 -12.89 -8.64
CA PRO A 657 -6.00 -12.02 -7.53
C PRO A 657 -7.15 -11.14 -7.02
N LEU A 658 -8.02 -10.65 -7.90
CA LEU A 658 -9.21 -9.86 -7.51
C LEU A 658 -10.19 -10.67 -6.63
N LYS A 659 -10.46 -11.94 -6.99
CA LYS A 659 -11.30 -12.83 -6.16
C LYS A 659 -10.71 -13.05 -4.77
N ARG A 660 -9.38 -13.20 -4.66
CA ARG A 660 -8.70 -13.36 -3.36
C ARG A 660 -8.91 -12.16 -2.45
N ILE A 661 -8.75 -10.93 -2.96
CA ILE A 661 -8.99 -9.70 -2.19
C ILE A 661 -10.47 -9.54 -1.84
N ALA A 662 -11.36 -9.79 -2.80
CA ALA A 662 -12.80 -9.69 -2.60
C ALA A 662 -13.33 -10.64 -1.50
N ASN A 663 -12.60 -11.73 -1.23
CA ASN A 663 -12.91 -12.73 -0.21
C ASN A 663 -12.22 -12.48 1.15
N MET A 664 -11.60 -11.30 1.35
CA MET A 664 -11.06 -10.85 2.63
C MET A 664 -12.12 -10.14 3.48
N PHE A 665 -12.07 -10.31 4.81
CA PHE A 665 -13.14 -9.89 5.75
C PHE A 665 -12.67 -8.92 6.85
N ASN A 666 -11.45 -8.40 6.74
CA ASN A 666 -10.98 -7.35 7.64
C ASN A 666 -11.79 -6.05 7.42
N GLN A 667 -12.18 -5.37 8.50
CA GLN A 667 -12.95 -4.12 8.47
C GLN A 667 -12.23 -3.03 7.65
N GLU A 668 -10.91 -2.93 7.79
CA GLU A 668 -10.12 -1.94 7.07
C GLU A 668 -10.07 -2.23 5.56
N ILE A 669 -10.20 -3.48 5.11
CA ILE A 669 -10.15 -3.91 3.69
C ILE A 669 -11.56 -3.93 3.06
N GLU A 670 -12.61 -3.90 3.87
CA GLU A 670 -13.99 -4.03 3.41
C GLU A 670 -14.37 -3.07 2.26
N PRO A 671 -13.98 -1.78 2.26
CA PRO A 671 -14.33 -0.85 1.16
C PRO A 671 -13.77 -1.29 -0.20
N ILE A 672 -12.52 -1.74 -0.26
CA ILE A 672 -11.89 -2.19 -1.52
C ILE A 672 -12.45 -3.55 -1.95
N ALA A 673 -12.72 -4.46 -1.00
CA ALA A 673 -13.30 -5.76 -1.30
C ALA A 673 -14.70 -5.63 -1.93
N ILE A 674 -15.54 -4.71 -1.42
CA ILE A 674 -16.86 -4.41 -1.99
C ILE A 674 -16.73 -3.83 -3.40
N TYR A 675 -15.79 -2.90 -3.59
CA TYR A 675 -15.54 -2.28 -4.89
C TYR A 675 -15.12 -3.33 -5.95
N ILE A 676 -14.17 -4.20 -5.60
CA ILE A 676 -13.74 -5.31 -6.46
C ILE A 676 -14.91 -6.25 -6.77
N ARG A 677 -15.78 -6.53 -5.79
CA ARG A 677 -16.95 -7.38 -6.03
C ARG A 677 -17.92 -6.80 -7.05
N ARG A 678 -18.16 -5.48 -7.00
CA ARG A 678 -18.96 -4.78 -8.02
C ARG A 678 -18.36 -4.92 -9.41
N ILE A 679 -17.04 -4.76 -9.52
CA ILE A 679 -16.33 -4.94 -10.79
C ILE A 679 -16.50 -6.38 -11.29
N LEU A 680 -16.19 -7.39 -10.46
CA LEU A 680 -16.30 -8.80 -10.83
C LEU A 680 -17.72 -9.19 -11.27
N ASN A 681 -18.75 -8.65 -10.60
CA ASN A 681 -20.14 -8.92 -10.93
C ASN A 681 -20.52 -8.35 -12.31
N LYS A 682 -20.07 -7.13 -12.64
CA LYS A 682 -20.25 -6.52 -13.98
C LYS A 682 -19.69 -7.41 -15.11
N MET A 683 -18.57 -8.11 -14.86
CA MET A 683 -17.91 -8.94 -15.88
C MET A 683 -18.72 -10.16 -16.30
N HIS A 684 -19.53 -10.72 -15.41
CA HIS A 684 -20.41 -11.84 -15.77
C HIS A 684 -21.39 -11.45 -16.89
N GLN A 685 -21.70 -10.17 -17.06
CA GLN A 685 -22.62 -9.64 -18.08
C GLN A 685 -21.99 -9.45 -19.47
N LEU A 686 -20.69 -9.10 -19.59
CA LEU A 686 -20.02 -8.92 -20.89
C LEU A 686 -20.01 -10.20 -21.76
N SER A 687 -20.11 -11.37 -21.12
CA SER A 687 -20.35 -12.63 -21.81
C SER A 687 -21.64 -12.63 -22.65
N TYR A 688 -22.66 -11.87 -22.24
CA TYR A 688 -23.96 -11.74 -22.91
C TYR A 688 -23.88 -10.96 -24.22
N SER A 689 -23.09 -9.87 -24.30
CA SER A 689 -22.90 -9.14 -25.57
C SER A 689 -22.25 -10.04 -26.63
N ASN A 690 -21.23 -10.81 -26.22
CA ASN A 690 -20.62 -11.82 -27.09
C ASN A 690 -21.60 -12.95 -27.43
N LEU A 691 -22.44 -13.36 -26.48
CA LEU A 691 -23.52 -14.31 -26.72
C LEU A 691 -24.53 -13.78 -27.75
N CYS A 692 -24.95 -12.51 -27.68
CA CYS A 692 -25.83 -11.89 -28.66
C CYS A 692 -25.20 -11.88 -30.05
N SER A 693 -23.93 -11.52 -30.19
CA SER A 693 -23.21 -11.60 -31.47
C SER A 693 -23.14 -13.05 -32.00
N ASN A 694 -22.89 -14.01 -31.12
CA ASN A 694 -22.84 -15.43 -31.48
C ASN A 694 -24.22 -15.98 -31.88
N VAL A 695 -25.27 -15.64 -31.14
CA VAL A 695 -26.67 -16.00 -31.42
C VAL A 695 -27.10 -15.37 -32.74
N TYR A 696 -26.77 -14.09 -32.96
CA TYR A 696 -27.03 -13.38 -34.21
C TYR A 696 -26.32 -14.08 -35.38
N ALA A 697 -25.04 -14.43 -35.24
CA ALA A 697 -24.29 -15.19 -36.24
C ALA A 697 -24.84 -16.60 -36.48
N MET A 698 -25.40 -17.24 -35.45
CA MET A 698 -26.03 -18.56 -35.53
C MET A 698 -27.36 -18.52 -36.27
N PHE A 699 -28.21 -17.52 -35.98
CA PHE A 699 -29.45 -17.25 -36.71
C PHE A 699 -29.19 -16.84 -38.17
N PHE A 700 -28.19 -16.00 -38.43
CA PHE A 700 -27.81 -15.63 -39.81
C PHE A 700 -27.30 -16.83 -40.63
N LYS A 701 -26.56 -17.75 -39.99
CA LYS A 701 -26.18 -19.03 -40.60
C LYS A 701 -27.36 -19.96 -40.87
N PHE A 702 -28.46 -19.81 -40.13
CA PHE A 702 -29.68 -20.61 -40.27
C PHE A 702 -30.55 -20.12 -41.43
N GLU A 703 -30.75 -18.81 -41.58
CA GLU A 703 -31.49 -18.23 -42.73
C GLU A 703 -30.86 -18.57 -44.08
N LEU A 704 -29.53 -18.75 -44.13
CA LEU A 704 -28.80 -19.11 -45.36
C LEU A 704 -28.86 -20.61 -45.71
N ASN A 705 -29.20 -21.51 -44.78
CA ASN A 705 -29.22 -22.96 -44.99
C ASN A 705 -30.66 -23.50 -45.01
N SER A 706 -31.40 -23.18 -46.06
CA SER A 706 -32.81 -23.56 -46.25
C SER A 706 -33.03 -25.03 -46.69
N SER A 707 -32.22 -25.99 -46.22
CA SER A 707 -32.31 -27.39 -46.69
C SER A 707 -31.74 -28.43 -45.69
N SER A 708 -32.29 -28.50 -44.47
CA SER A 708 -32.09 -29.67 -43.59
C SER A 708 -33.40 -30.10 -42.92
N PRO A 709 -33.81 -31.38 -43.02
CA PRO A 709 -35.08 -31.89 -42.50
C PRO A 709 -35.06 -32.29 -41.01
N TYR A 710 -34.00 -32.00 -40.25
CA TYR A 710 -33.78 -32.59 -38.91
C TYR A 710 -34.23 -31.76 -37.69
N PHE A 711 -34.92 -30.63 -37.87
CA PHE A 711 -35.49 -29.88 -36.74
C PHE A 711 -36.93 -29.41 -37.05
N ASN A 712 -37.86 -30.36 -37.04
CA ASN A 712 -39.31 -30.09 -37.04
C ASN A 712 -39.81 -29.91 -35.60
N CYS A 713 -39.62 -28.73 -35.01
CA CYS A 713 -40.64 -28.22 -34.07
C CYS A 713 -41.70 -27.55 -34.96
N ARG A 714 -42.95 -28.01 -34.93
CA ARG A 714 -44.08 -27.38 -35.64
C ARG A 714 -44.29 -25.95 -35.11
N LEU A 715 -43.51 -24.99 -35.61
CA LEU A 715 -43.85 -23.59 -35.63
C LEU A 715 -44.75 -23.39 -36.85
N GLN A 716 -46.07 -23.41 -36.65
CA GLN A 716 -46.98 -22.99 -37.71
C GLN A 716 -46.90 -21.46 -37.85
N GLN A 717 -45.97 -20.97 -38.67
CA GLN A 717 -46.09 -19.63 -39.24
C GLN A 717 -47.25 -19.65 -40.22
N GLN A 718 -48.38 -19.03 -39.86
CA GLN A 718 -49.37 -18.61 -40.85
C GLN A 718 -49.04 -17.18 -41.24
N GLN A 719 -48.40 -17.01 -42.40
CA GLN A 719 -48.31 -15.71 -43.05
C GLN A 719 -49.66 -15.40 -43.71
N THR A 720 -50.36 -14.36 -43.23
CA THR A 720 -51.42 -13.71 -43.99
C THR A 720 -50.78 -12.77 -45.03
N PRO A 721 -51.24 -12.75 -46.29
CA PRO A 721 -50.68 -11.86 -47.30
C PRO A 721 -51.26 -10.45 -47.11
N GLY A 722 -50.46 -9.55 -46.55
CA GLY A 722 -50.75 -8.12 -46.46
C GLY A 722 -49.64 -7.39 -45.71
N ASN A 723 -49.07 -6.35 -46.32
CA ASN A 723 -48.01 -5.52 -45.74
C ASN A 723 -48.44 -5.00 -44.35
N ASN A 724 -47.76 -5.45 -43.30
CA ASN A 724 -47.36 -4.69 -42.12
C ASN A 724 -46.29 -5.51 -41.38
N GLU A 725 -45.17 -4.89 -40.99
CA GLU A 725 -43.98 -5.51 -40.38
C GLU A 725 -44.20 -5.94 -38.91
N GLU A 726 -45.29 -6.65 -38.61
CA GLU A 726 -45.60 -7.16 -37.28
C GLU A 726 -45.88 -8.66 -37.34
N THR A 727 -45.21 -9.44 -36.48
CA THR A 727 -45.27 -10.90 -36.46
C THR A 727 -45.83 -11.39 -35.14
N SER A 728 -46.95 -12.13 -35.18
CA SER A 728 -47.55 -12.80 -34.04
C SER A 728 -47.26 -14.31 -34.08
N LEU A 729 -46.70 -14.86 -33.01
CA LEU A 729 -46.40 -16.30 -32.87
C LEU A 729 -47.31 -16.93 -31.81
N ASN A 730 -47.99 -18.03 -32.18
CA ASN A 730 -48.77 -18.85 -31.26
C ASN A 730 -48.04 -20.19 -31.01
N ILE A 731 -47.78 -20.51 -29.75
CA ILE A 731 -47.11 -21.75 -29.34
C ILE A 731 -48.09 -22.61 -28.52
N ASN A 732 -48.55 -23.72 -29.11
CA ASN A 732 -49.39 -24.70 -28.41
C ASN A 732 -48.53 -25.72 -27.66
N ASN A 733 -48.72 -25.82 -26.34
CA ASN A 733 -47.97 -26.76 -25.50
C ASN A 733 -48.70 -28.12 -25.45
N ASN A 734 -48.56 -28.96 -26.48
CA ASN A 734 -49.08 -30.34 -26.47
C ASN A 734 -48.11 -31.27 -25.71
N ARG A 735 -48.19 -31.29 -24.38
CA ARG A 735 -47.73 -32.46 -23.61
C ARG A 735 -48.92 -33.41 -23.43
N GLU A 736 -49.02 -34.42 -24.28
CA GLU A 736 -49.89 -35.58 -24.03
C GLU A 736 -49.38 -36.26 -22.75
N THR A 737 -50.05 -35.96 -21.63
CA THR A 737 -49.96 -36.76 -20.41
C THR A 737 -51.34 -37.33 -20.19
N GLU A 738 -51.43 -38.66 -20.07
CA GLU A 738 -52.67 -39.39 -19.75
C GLU A 738 -53.14 -39.04 -18.33
N ASN A 739 -53.68 -37.84 -18.16
CA ASN A 739 -54.50 -37.45 -17.04
C ASN A 739 -55.68 -36.67 -17.62
N GLN A 740 -56.88 -37.23 -17.50
CA GLN A 740 -58.12 -36.76 -18.12
C GLN A 740 -58.63 -35.37 -17.64
N ASN A 741 -57.76 -34.46 -17.15
CA ASN A 741 -58.16 -33.15 -16.64
C ASN A 741 -57.25 -31.95 -16.96
N ASN A 742 -56.19 -32.08 -17.76
CA ASN A 742 -55.36 -30.91 -18.12
C ASN A 742 -55.76 -30.31 -19.47
N LYS A 743 -56.35 -29.10 -19.43
CA LYS A 743 -56.62 -28.26 -20.61
C LYS A 743 -55.30 -27.72 -21.19
N ALA A 744 -55.21 -27.62 -22.52
CA ALA A 744 -54.10 -26.97 -23.22
C ALA A 744 -54.17 -25.44 -23.03
N PHE A 745 -53.01 -24.80 -22.84
CA PHE A 745 -52.86 -23.35 -22.69
C PHE A 745 -52.17 -22.75 -23.90
N ASN A 746 -52.61 -21.57 -24.33
CA ASN A 746 -52.01 -20.86 -25.47
C ASN A 746 -51.09 -19.72 -25.00
N TYR A 747 -49.95 -19.56 -25.67
CA TYR A 747 -49.01 -18.47 -25.48
C TYR A 747 -48.99 -17.59 -26.73
N TYR A 748 -49.29 -16.31 -26.57
CA TYR A 748 -49.30 -15.31 -27.65
C TYR A 748 -48.10 -14.37 -27.50
N ILE A 749 -47.25 -14.29 -28.52
CA ILE A 749 -46.09 -13.39 -28.55
C ILE A 749 -46.26 -12.39 -29.70
N THR A 750 -46.18 -11.09 -29.40
CA THR A 750 -46.26 -10.00 -30.39
C THR A 750 -45.06 -9.08 -30.27
N VAL A 751 -44.42 -8.74 -31.39
CA VAL A 751 -43.28 -7.80 -31.44
C VAL A 751 -43.74 -6.44 -31.99
N ILE A 752 -43.39 -5.36 -31.30
CA ILE A 752 -43.82 -4.00 -31.57
C ILE A 752 -42.60 -3.09 -31.72
N ASN A 753 -42.58 -2.27 -32.78
CA ASN A 753 -41.41 -1.47 -33.12
C ASN A 753 -41.35 -0.08 -32.45
N ASN A 754 -42.47 0.49 -32.00
CA ASN A 754 -42.51 1.76 -31.26
C ASN A 754 -43.70 1.78 -30.26
N ILE A 755 -43.59 2.53 -29.16
CA ILE A 755 -44.67 2.68 -28.17
C ILE A 755 -45.84 3.52 -28.70
N ASP A 756 -45.56 4.48 -29.58
CA ASP A 756 -46.58 5.39 -30.14
C ASP A 756 -47.46 4.67 -31.19
N SER A 757 -46.98 3.57 -31.79
CA SER A 757 -47.79 2.74 -32.71
C SER A 757 -48.70 1.75 -31.97
N PHE A 758 -48.66 1.73 -30.64
CA PHE A 758 -49.44 0.79 -29.83
C PHE A 758 -50.94 1.14 -29.83
N ASP A 759 -51.31 2.43 -29.83
CA ASP A 759 -52.72 2.86 -29.81
C ASP A 759 -53.46 2.59 -31.14
N GLU A 760 -52.77 2.64 -32.29
CA GLU A 760 -53.39 2.41 -33.61
C GLU A 760 -53.46 0.91 -33.97
N ASN A 761 -52.49 0.09 -33.55
CA ASN A 761 -52.38 -1.32 -33.96
C ASN A 761 -52.96 -2.32 -32.94
N PHE A 762 -53.37 -1.91 -31.74
CA PHE A 762 -53.90 -2.86 -30.74
C PHE A 762 -55.21 -3.51 -31.23
N GLY A 763 -56.09 -2.72 -31.87
CA GLY A 763 -57.33 -3.21 -32.48
C GLY A 763 -57.09 -4.15 -33.66
N GLU A 764 -56.09 -3.87 -34.51
CA GLU A 764 -55.77 -4.69 -35.70
C GLU A 764 -55.07 -6.02 -35.33
N ASN A 765 -54.16 -6.02 -34.35
CA ASN A 765 -53.52 -7.24 -33.85
C ASN A 765 -54.49 -8.12 -33.04
N PHE A 766 -55.48 -7.53 -32.36
CA PHE A 766 -56.59 -8.30 -31.79
C PHE A 766 -57.58 -8.79 -32.86
N ALA A 767 -57.83 -8.02 -33.93
CA ALA A 767 -58.62 -8.48 -35.08
C ALA A 767 -57.93 -9.62 -35.87
N ALA A 768 -56.59 -9.73 -35.79
CA ALA A 768 -55.86 -10.88 -36.31
C ALA A 768 -56.16 -12.19 -35.53
N LEU A 769 -56.59 -12.12 -34.25
CA LEU A 769 -57.12 -13.29 -33.51
C LEU A 769 -58.46 -13.76 -34.07
N ASP A 770 -59.32 -12.84 -34.56
CA ASP A 770 -60.57 -13.19 -35.24
C ASP A 770 -60.32 -13.90 -36.59
N ASN A 771 -59.26 -13.51 -37.31
CA ASN A 771 -58.84 -14.16 -38.56
C ASN A 771 -58.19 -15.55 -38.36
N MET A 772 -57.78 -15.91 -37.13
CA MET A 772 -57.24 -17.24 -36.78
C MET A 772 -58.31 -18.32 -36.53
N GLN A 773 -59.60 -18.08 -36.83
CA GLN A 773 -60.72 -18.96 -36.43
C GLN A 773 -60.75 -19.23 -34.91
N ILE A 774 -60.25 -18.31 -34.08
CA ILE A 774 -60.42 -18.38 -32.63
C ILE A 774 -61.65 -17.56 -32.31
N SER A 775 -62.83 -18.18 -32.36
CA SER A 775 -64.05 -17.57 -31.82
C SER A 775 -63.75 -17.08 -30.40
N THR A 776 -64.17 -15.87 -30.03
CA THR A 776 -64.11 -15.30 -28.67
C THR A 776 -64.52 -16.26 -27.54
N ALA A 777 -65.25 -17.34 -27.86
CA ALA A 777 -65.56 -18.47 -27.00
C ALA A 777 -64.39 -19.43 -26.63
N LYS A 778 -63.16 -19.23 -27.14
CA LYS A 778 -62.00 -20.14 -26.94
C LYS A 778 -60.82 -19.56 -26.17
N ILE A 779 -60.82 -18.27 -25.83
CA ILE A 779 -59.76 -17.69 -25.00
C ILE A 779 -60.11 -18.01 -23.55
N ASN A 780 -59.32 -18.89 -22.93
CA ASN A 780 -59.54 -19.26 -21.53
C ASN A 780 -58.97 -18.19 -20.62
N VAL A 781 -59.51 -18.12 -19.39
CA VAL A 781 -58.97 -17.27 -18.30
C VAL A 781 -57.48 -17.59 -17.99
N GLU A 782 -56.97 -18.70 -18.53
CA GLU A 782 -55.62 -19.22 -18.27
C GLU A 782 -54.60 -18.92 -19.39
N ASP A 783 -54.98 -18.25 -20.48
CA ASP A 783 -54.06 -17.90 -21.58
C ASP A 783 -53.13 -16.73 -21.22
N THR A 784 -51.92 -16.72 -21.81
CA THR A 784 -50.83 -15.78 -21.49
C THR A 784 -50.37 -14.98 -22.71
N PHE A 785 -50.18 -13.67 -22.53
CA PHE A 785 -49.74 -12.74 -23.58
C PHE A 785 -48.37 -12.12 -23.25
N LEU A 786 -47.45 -12.11 -24.22
CA LEU A 786 -46.13 -11.48 -24.15
C LEU A 786 -45.98 -10.44 -25.26
N PHE A 787 -45.74 -9.18 -24.89
CA PHE A 787 -45.48 -8.09 -25.82
C PHE A 787 -44.00 -7.70 -25.79
N ILE A 788 -43.32 -7.74 -26.93
CA ILE A 788 -41.91 -7.37 -27.07
C ILE A 788 -41.83 -6.00 -27.73
N ILE A 789 -41.36 -4.99 -27.01
CA ILE A 789 -41.20 -3.63 -27.55
C ILE A 789 -39.73 -3.40 -27.91
N LYS A 790 -39.51 -3.07 -29.18
CA LYS A 790 -38.19 -2.74 -29.73
C LYS A 790 -37.94 -1.25 -29.49
N TYR A 791 -36.93 -0.94 -28.67
CA TYR A 791 -36.18 0.34 -28.57
C TYR A 791 -36.95 1.68 -28.75
N ASN A 792 -36.93 2.54 -27.73
CA ASN A 792 -37.32 3.97 -27.86
C ASN A 792 -36.30 4.89 -27.14
N GLU A 793 -35.80 5.93 -27.82
CA GLU A 793 -34.72 6.81 -27.34
C GLU A 793 -35.10 7.66 -26.12
N LYS A 794 -36.39 7.90 -25.91
CA LYS A 794 -36.92 8.66 -24.76
C LYS A 794 -36.88 7.89 -23.42
N LEU A 795 -36.57 6.59 -23.42
CA LEU A 795 -36.67 5.70 -22.24
C LEU A 795 -35.35 5.51 -21.46
N ASN A 796 -34.27 6.23 -21.82
CA ASN A 796 -32.91 5.93 -21.33
C ASN A 796 -32.56 6.43 -19.91
N GLU A 797 -33.35 7.30 -19.27
CA GLU A 797 -32.92 7.96 -18.03
C GLU A 797 -33.51 7.42 -16.72
N ASN A 798 -34.59 6.63 -16.73
CA ASN A 798 -35.11 5.94 -15.53
C ASN A 798 -36.02 4.75 -15.90
N CYS A 799 -35.47 3.53 -15.97
CA CYS A 799 -36.23 2.33 -16.36
C CYS A 799 -37.39 2.00 -15.41
N GLU A 800 -37.27 2.27 -14.10
CA GLU A 800 -38.34 2.00 -13.12
C GLU A 800 -39.51 2.98 -13.24
N GLU A 801 -39.22 4.25 -13.47
CA GLU A 801 -40.23 5.30 -13.69
C GLU A 801 -40.94 5.07 -15.02
N CYS A 802 -40.22 4.64 -16.05
CA CYS A 802 -40.79 4.24 -17.33
C CYS A 802 -41.67 2.99 -17.21
N ALA A 803 -41.24 1.95 -16.48
CA ALA A 803 -42.03 0.75 -16.25
C ALA A 803 -43.31 1.05 -15.45
N LYS A 804 -43.24 1.98 -14.50
CA LYS A 804 -44.39 2.48 -13.74
C LYS A 804 -45.35 3.28 -14.62
N ASN A 805 -44.85 4.22 -15.42
CA ASN A 805 -45.65 5.00 -16.36
C ASN A 805 -46.30 4.12 -17.43
N LEU A 806 -45.59 3.11 -17.94
CA LEU A 806 -46.12 2.09 -18.87
C LEU A 806 -47.22 1.25 -18.22
N LYS A 807 -47.02 0.84 -16.97
CA LYS A 807 -48.02 0.07 -16.22
C LYS A 807 -49.26 0.91 -15.96
N ASP A 808 -49.09 2.15 -15.51
CA ASP A 808 -50.17 3.10 -15.22
C ASP A 808 -50.94 3.44 -16.51
N TRP A 809 -50.23 3.68 -17.62
CA TRP A 809 -50.80 3.86 -18.96
C TRP A 809 -51.56 2.62 -19.43
N PHE A 810 -50.98 1.42 -19.32
CA PHE A 810 -51.63 0.17 -19.70
C PHE A 810 -52.91 -0.07 -18.90
N THR A 811 -52.91 0.20 -17.59
CA THR A 811 -54.13 0.14 -16.76
C THR A 811 -55.15 1.21 -17.09
N ALA A 812 -54.73 2.38 -17.60
CA ALA A 812 -55.62 3.46 -18.00
C ALA A 812 -56.26 3.24 -19.39
N SER A 813 -55.49 2.73 -20.36
CA SER A 813 -55.93 2.50 -21.75
C SER A 813 -56.80 1.24 -21.90
N LEU A 814 -56.74 0.27 -20.98
CA LEU A 814 -57.58 -0.94 -20.95
C LEU A 814 -59.07 -0.69 -20.57
N GLY A 815 -59.50 0.57 -20.49
CA GLY A 815 -60.83 0.98 -20.05
C GLY A 815 -61.90 0.99 -21.14
N SER A 816 -62.36 -0.18 -21.60
CA SER A 816 -63.77 -0.52 -21.92
C SER A 816 -63.91 -1.82 -22.73
N ASP A 817 -62.94 -2.16 -23.57
CA ASP A 817 -63.16 -3.15 -24.64
C ASP A 817 -62.60 -4.57 -24.37
N VAL A 818 -61.86 -4.76 -23.25
CA VAL A 818 -61.17 -6.04 -22.95
C VAL A 818 -61.81 -6.81 -21.77
N PHE A 819 -62.91 -6.33 -21.17
CA PHE A 819 -63.51 -6.97 -19.98
C PHE A 819 -64.15 -8.35 -20.21
N ASP A 820 -64.33 -8.81 -21.45
CA ASP A 820 -64.81 -10.16 -21.74
C ASP A 820 -63.69 -11.24 -21.80
N ILE A 821 -62.42 -10.83 -21.84
CA ILE A 821 -61.27 -11.73 -21.86
C ILE A 821 -60.45 -11.48 -20.60
N LYS A 822 -60.41 -12.44 -19.66
CA LYS A 822 -59.58 -12.34 -18.45
C LYS A 822 -58.28 -13.15 -18.64
N PRO A 823 -57.25 -12.66 -19.36
CA PRO A 823 -55.99 -13.40 -19.47
C PRO A 823 -55.36 -13.59 -18.09
N ARG A 824 -54.63 -14.70 -17.91
CA ARG A 824 -53.98 -15.04 -16.64
C ARG A 824 -52.82 -14.09 -16.34
N TYR A 825 -52.06 -13.74 -17.37
CA TYR A 825 -50.88 -12.88 -17.30
C TYR A 825 -50.68 -12.09 -18.61
N ILE A 826 -50.17 -10.86 -18.45
CA ILE A 826 -49.69 -10.01 -19.53
C ILE A 826 -48.28 -9.54 -19.12
N ASP A 827 -47.26 -9.92 -19.90
CA ASP A 827 -45.88 -9.49 -19.69
C ASP A 827 -45.42 -8.58 -20.84
N LEU A 828 -44.64 -7.53 -20.51
CA LEU A 828 -43.97 -6.68 -21.51
C LEU A 828 -42.46 -6.82 -21.41
N LEU A 829 -41.81 -7.08 -22.54
CA LEU A 829 -40.37 -7.16 -22.71
C LEU A 829 -39.85 -5.93 -23.46
N LEU A 830 -39.04 -5.12 -22.80
CA LEU A 830 -38.38 -3.96 -23.40
C LEU A 830 -36.97 -4.34 -23.87
N SER A 831 -36.74 -4.32 -25.17
CA SER A 831 -35.42 -4.59 -25.75
C SER A 831 -34.60 -3.29 -25.88
N THR A 832 -33.37 -3.29 -25.35
CA THR A 832 -32.42 -2.16 -25.48
C THR A 832 -31.23 -2.57 -26.36
N LYS A 833 -30.58 -1.61 -27.04
CA LYS A 833 -29.48 -1.89 -27.98
C LYS A 833 -28.22 -2.49 -27.32
N LEU A 834 -27.99 -2.26 -26.03
CA LEU A 834 -26.71 -2.57 -25.35
C LEU A 834 -26.85 -3.23 -23.96
N LYS A 835 -28.07 -3.44 -23.45
CA LYS A 835 -28.31 -4.10 -22.14
C LYS A 835 -29.25 -5.30 -22.30
N GLN A 836 -29.27 -6.17 -21.29
CA GLN A 836 -30.27 -7.25 -21.23
C GLN A 836 -31.69 -6.68 -21.31
N PRO A 837 -32.61 -7.34 -22.02
CA PRO A 837 -33.97 -6.84 -22.17
C PRO A 837 -34.69 -6.88 -20.81
N PHE A 838 -35.42 -5.80 -20.50
CA PHE A 838 -36.05 -5.58 -19.19
C PHE A 838 -37.54 -5.90 -19.24
N TYR A 839 -38.06 -6.64 -18.26
CA TYR A 839 -39.49 -6.96 -18.16
C TYR A 839 -40.19 -5.95 -17.23
N THR A 840 -41.27 -5.31 -17.68
CA THR A 840 -42.02 -4.31 -16.85
C THR A 840 -42.72 -4.95 -15.65
N THR A 841 -43.16 -6.19 -15.80
CA THR A 841 -43.63 -7.08 -14.74
C THR A 841 -42.49 -8.04 -14.41
N THR A 842 -41.80 -7.84 -13.28
CA THR A 842 -40.71 -8.67 -12.71
C THR A 842 -40.56 -10.11 -13.28
N LEU A 843 -39.89 -10.30 -14.42
CA LEU A 843 -39.67 -11.56 -15.17
C LEU A 843 -40.85 -12.23 -15.90
N ASP A 844 -40.50 -12.84 -17.05
CA ASP A 844 -41.23 -13.87 -17.80
C ASP A 844 -41.81 -14.96 -16.86
N PHE A 845 -43.12 -15.27 -17.00
CA PHE A 845 -43.81 -16.31 -16.23
C PHE A 845 -43.04 -17.63 -16.14
N SER A 846 -42.42 -18.05 -17.26
CA SER A 846 -41.64 -19.29 -17.30
C SER A 846 -40.41 -19.27 -16.39
N ALA A 847 -39.76 -18.11 -16.26
CA ALA A 847 -38.62 -17.92 -15.36
C ALA A 847 -39.04 -17.78 -13.90
N ARG A 848 -40.20 -17.14 -13.62
CA ARG A 848 -40.75 -17.03 -12.25
C ARG A 848 -41.05 -18.40 -11.64
N GLU A 849 -41.65 -19.29 -12.42
CA GLU A 849 -41.97 -20.66 -11.98
C GLU A 849 -40.69 -21.48 -11.77
N LYS A 850 -39.75 -21.42 -12.72
CA LYS A 850 -38.45 -22.11 -12.64
C LYS A 850 -37.56 -21.67 -11.49
N LEU A 851 -37.59 -20.38 -11.14
CA LEU A 851 -36.84 -19.81 -10.02
C LEU A 851 -37.59 -19.87 -8.68
N GLU A 852 -38.80 -20.45 -8.70
CA GLU A 852 -39.67 -20.66 -7.54
C GLU A 852 -39.93 -19.40 -6.71
N LEU A 853 -40.11 -18.26 -7.38
CA LEU A 853 -40.28 -16.96 -6.69
C LEU A 853 -41.53 -16.90 -5.80
N TYR A 854 -42.52 -17.75 -6.07
CA TYR A 854 -43.71 -17.91 -5.23
C TYR A 854 -43.40 -18.44 -3.81
N ARG A 855 -42.19 -18.96 -3.57
CA ARG A 855 -41.73 -19.36 -2.23
C ARG A 855 -41.16 -18.21 -1.41
N LEU A 856 -40.96 -17.03 -2.00
CA LEU A 856 -40.47 -15.86 -1.26
C LEU A 856 -41.54 -15.38 -0.24
N PRO A 857 -41.13 -14.82 0.91
CA PRO A 857 -42.07 -14.24 1.86
C PRO A 857 -42.90 -13.10 1.24
N LEU A 858 -44.15 -12.97 1.68
CA LEU A 858 -45.04 -11.89 1.24
C LEU A 858 -44.44 -10.52 1.59
N GLY A 859 -44.31 -9.63 0.61
CA GLY A 859 -43.72 -8.30 0.78
C GLY A 859 -42.20 -8.22 0.59
N ALA A 860 -41.57 -9.22 -0.03
CA ALA A 860 -40.17 -9.16 -0.41
C ALA A 860 -39.88 -8.02 -1.42
N GLU A 861 -38.93 -7.16 -1.06
CA GLU A 861 -38.45 -6.04 -1.88
C GLU A 861 -37.43 -6.54 -2.91
N ASN A 862 -37.56 -6.15 -4.17
CA ASN A 862 -36.57 -6.47 -5.20
C ASN A 862 -35.39 -5.49 -5.12
N LEU A 863 -34.19 -5.99 -4.84
CA LEU A 863 -32.95 -5.21 -4.81
C LEU A 863 -32.04 -5.52 -6.01
N THR A 864 -32.56 -6.25 -7.01
CA THR A 864 -31.78 -6.67 -8.17
C THR A 864 -31.27 -5.46 -8.93
N HIS A 865 -29.94 -5.34 -9.02
CA HIS A 865 -29.33 -4.36 -9.91
C HIS A 865 -29.51 -4.81 -11.38
N PRO A 866 -29.78 -3.90 -12.33
CA PRO A 866 -29.98 -4.26 -13.75
C PRO A 866 -28.81 -5.04 -14.38
N ASP A 867 -27.61 -4.87 -13.83
CA ASP A 867 -26.39 -5.48 -14.33
C ASP A 867 -26.01 -6.80 -13.60
N SER A 868 -26.81 -7.23 -12.61
CA SER A 868 -26.53 -8.49 -11.88
C SER A 868 -27.13 -9.69 -12.62
N PRO A 869 -26.38 -10.81 -12.77
CA PRO A 869 -26.93 -12.06 -13.28
C PRO A 869 -27.79 -12.82 -12.24
N TYR A 870 -27.91 -12.27 -11.03
CA TYR A 870 -28.69 -12.83 -9.94
C TYR A 870 -29.92 -11.98 -9.67
N LEU A 871 -31.04 -12.63 -9.31
CA LEU A 871 -32.18 -11.94 -8.74
C LEU A 871 -32.02 -11.87 -7.22
N ILE A 872 -32.10 -10.66 -6.67
CA ILE A 872 -31.85 -10.38 -5.27
C ILE A 872 -33.12 -9.80 -4.66
N PHE A 873 -33.60 -10.44 -3.60
CA PHE A 873 -34.75 -9.99 -2.84
C PHE A 873 -34.40 -9.79 -1.37
N ARG A 874 -34.98 -8.76 -0.75
CA ARG A 874 -34.83 -8.46 0.67
C ARG A 874 -36.17 -8.63 1.38
N THR A 875 -36.12 -9.24 2.56
CA THR A 875 -37.24 -9.19 3.52
C THR A 875 -36.75 -8.64 4.85
N ASN A 876 -37.63 -7.99 5.60
CA ASN A 876 -37.32 -7.48 6.93
C ASN A 876 -38.30 -8.07 7.95
N ASP A 877 -37.79 -8.95 8.79
CA ASP A 877 -38.55 -9.66 9.81
C ASP A 877 -38.26 -9.02 11.18
N HIS A 878 -39.04 -8.00 11.56
CA HIS A 878 -38.94 -7.32 12.88
C HIS A 878 -37.50 -6.89 13.28
N GLY A 879 -36.79 -6.27 12.33
CA GLY A 879 -35.45 -5.71 12.52
C GLY A 879 -34.29 -6.65 12.18
N LEU A 880 -34.57 -7.83 11.62
CA LEU A 880 -33.58 -8.72 11.03
C LEU A 880 -33.86 -8.84 9.52
N SER A 881 -32.90 -8.43 8.69
CA SER A 881 -33.03 -8.47 7.24
C SER A 881 -32.50 -9.78 6.68
N ARG A 882 -33.21 -10.37 5.72
CA ARG A 882 -32.79 -11.56 4.98
C ARG A 882 -32.64 -11.23 3.51
N ILE A 883 -31.55 -11.70 2.90
CA ILE A 883 -31.33 -11.59 1.45
C ILE A 883 -31.54 -12.97 0.81
N PHE A 884 -32.38 -13.01 -0.21
CA PHE A 884 -32.61 -14.16 -1.07
C PHE A 884 -31.98 -13.92 -2.43
N VAL A 885 -31.07 -14.80 -2.84
CA VAL A 885 -30.44 -14.76 -4.16
C VAL A 885 -30.95 -15.93 -5.00
N ARG A 886 -31.48 -15.66 -6.18
CA ARG A 886 -31.98 -16.67 -7.12
C ARG A 886 -31.24 -16.56 -8.45
N CYS A 887 -30.71 -17.68 -8.98
CA CYS A 887 -30.14 -17.71 -10.32
C CYS A 887 -30.47 -19.00 -11.08
N SER A 888 -30.39 -18.92 -12.40
CA SER A 888 -30.56 -20.07 -13.30
C SER A 888 -29.33 -20.19 -14.21
N LEU A 889 -28.84 -21.41 -14.38
CA LEU A 889 -27.75 -21.75 -15.30
C LEU A 889 -28.32 -22.52 -16.49
N LYS A 890 -28.15 -21.97 -17.70
CA LYS A 890 -28.57 -22.57 -18.98
C LYS A 890 -27.36 -23.14 -19.75
N ASN A 891 -27.58 -24.12 -20.62
CA ASN A 891 -26.59 -24.68 -21.58
C ASN A 891 -25.30 -25.27 -20.96
N ILE A 892 -25.42 -26.34 -20.16
CA ILE A 892 -24.26 -27.07 -19.63
C ILE A 892 -23.46 -27.79 -20.76
N SER A 893 -24.07 -28.06 -21.92
CA SER A 893 -23.48 -28.77 -23.07
C SER A 893 -22.36 -28.02 -23.81
N SER A 894 -22.40 -26.68 -23.81
CA SER A 894 -21.36 -25.82 -24.43
C SER A 894 -20.03 -25.91 -23.68
N ILE A 895 -20.10 -26.27 -22.39
CA ILE A 895 -18.97 -26.38 -21.48
C ILE A 895 -18.17 -27.65 -21.78
N THR A 896 -18.84 -28.71 -22.23
CA THR A 896 -18.23 -29.99 -22.62
C THR A 896 -17.61 -29.98 -24.03
N THR A 897 -18.11 -29.17 -24.97
CA THR A 897 -17.68 -29.22 -26.40
C THR A 897 -16.42 -28.42 -26.72
N ILE A 898 -16.10 -27.37 -25.95
CA ILE A 898 -14.92 -26.52 -26.21
C ILE A 898 -13.62 -27.19 -25.70
N HIS A 899 -13.71 -27.97 -24.61
CA HIS A 899 -12.55 -28.57 -23.96
C HIS A 899 -12.10 -29.93 -24.51
N GLU A 900 -12.91 -30.60 -25.34
CA GLU A 900 -12.48 -31.82 -26.03
C GLU A 900 -11.30 -31.58 -27.01
N ARG A 901 -10.99 -30.32 -27.37
CA ARG A 901 -9.80 -30.00 -28.19
C ARG A 901 -8.52 -29.81 -27.39
N PHE A 902 -8.60 -29.52 -26.08
CA PHE A 902 -7.43 -29.23 -25.25
C PHE A 902 -7.65 -29.67 -23.79
N SER A 903 -7.00 -30.78 -23.42
CA SER A 903 -6.68 -31.31 -22.07
C SER A 903 -7.63 -32.31 -21.35
N GLN A 904 -6.98 -33.23 -20.62
CA GLN A 904 -7.50 -34.33 -19.79
C GLN A 904 -8.16 -33.85 -18.49
N ILE A 905 -9.27 -33.11 -18.55
CA ILE A 905 -9.98 -32.63 -17.35
C ILE A 905 -11.34 -33.35 -17.23
N ASP A 906 -11.59 -33.99 -16.08
CA ASP A 906 -12.84 -34.73 -15.81
C ASP A 906 -14.06 -33.79 -15.72
N GLU A 907 -15.18 -34.17 -16.34
CA GLU A 907 -16.44 -33.40 -16.37
C GLU A 907 -16.97 -33.04 -14.96
N SER A 908 -16.73 -33.90 -13.97
CA SER A 908 -17.11 -33.68 -12.57
C SER A 908 -16.46 -32.43 -11.98
N THR A 909 -15.19 -32.18 -12.29
CA THR A 909 -14.43 -31.03 -11.79
C THR A 909 -14.89 -29.71 -12.41
N LEU A 910 -15.40 -29.77 -13.64
CA LEU A 910 -15.90 -28.61 -14.37
C LEU A 910 -17.23 -28.12 -13.80
N LEU A 911 -18.16 -29.06 -13.53
CA LEU A 911 -19.42 -28.76 -12.84
C LEU A 911 -19.15 -28.18 -11.45
N GLN A 912 -18.21 -28.78 -10.70
CA GLN A 912 -17.79 -28.27 -9.39
C GLN A 912 -17.32 -26.82 -9.45
N ASN A 913 -16.42 -26.50 -10.39
CA ASN A 913 -15.89 -25.15 -10.54
C ASN A 913 -16.99 -24.15 -10.94
N LYS A 914 -17.94 -24.53 -11.79
CA LYS A 914 -19.03 -23.64 -12.20
C LYS A 914 -20.00 -23.33 -11.07
N ILE A 915 -20.35 -24.34 -10.27
CA ILE A 915 -21.20 -24.14 -9.09
C ILE A 915 -20.47 -23.29 -8.05
N PHE A 916 -19.18 -23.54 -7.84
CA PHE A 916 -18.34 -22.72 -6.99
C PHE A 916 -18.37 -21.25 -7.42
N GLU A 917 -18.21 -20.96 -8.72
CA GLU A 917 -18.29 -19.59 -9.25
C GLU A 917 -19.65 -18.93 -9.01
N LEU A 918 -20.75 -19.67 -9.17
CA LEU A 918 -22.10 -19.15 -8.93
C LEU A 918 -22.33 -18.84 -7.45
N LEU A 919 -21.89 -19.73 -6.56
CA LEU A 919 -22.00 -19.53 -5.12
C LEU A 919 -21.12 -18.37 -4.64
N ASP A 920 -19.90 -18.26 -5.17
CA ASP A 920 -19.00 -17.12 -4.91
C ASP A 920 -19.67 -15.82 -5.40
N GLY A 921 -20.16 -15.75 -6.63
CA GLY A 921 -20.88 -14.58 -7.14
C GLY A 921 -22.09 -14.19 -6.28
N ALA A 922 -22.93 -15.16 -5.88
CA ALA A 922 -24.07 -14.93 -5.00
C ALA A 922 -23.66 -14.39 -3.61
N CYS A 923 -22.62 -14.96 -3.00
CA CYS A 923 -22.01 -14.44 -1.77
C CYS A 923 -21.57 -12.99 -1.92
N GLY A 924 -21.01 -12.66 -3.09
CA GLY A 924 -20.61 -11.32 -3.46
C GLY A 924 -21.76 -10.32 -3.49
N GLU A 925 -22.85 -10.68 -4.16
CA GLU A 925 -24.05 -9.85 -4.26
C GLU A 925 -24.68 -9.58 -2.90
N ILE A 926 -24.71 -10.60 -2.02
CA ILE A 926 -25.15 -10.43 -0.62
C ILE A 926 -24.27 -9.39 0.06
N ARG A 927 -22.95 -9.48 -0.06
CA ARG A 927 -22.02 -8.52 0.57
C ARG A 927 -22.25 -7.10 0.08
N VAL A 928 -22.36 -6.90 -1.24
CA VAL A 928 -22.57 -5.58 -1.85
C VAL A 928 -23.91 -4.98 -1.40
N SER A 929 -24.96 -5.80 -1.36
CA SER A 929 -26.32 -5.40 -0.94
C SER A 929 -26.36 -5.03 0.54
N CYS A 930 -25.74 -5.83 1.42
CA CYS A 930 -25.63 -5.53 2.85
C CYS A 930 -24.91 -4.20 3.09
N ALA A 931 -23.85 -3.90 2.32
CA ALA A 931 -23.09 -2.67 2.46
C ALA A 931 -23.82 -1.42 1.92
N ALA A 932 -24.70 -1.59 0.92
CA ALA A 932 -25.50 -0.51 0.36
C ALA A 932 -26.62 -0.06 1.29
N ASP A 933 -27.06 -0.93 2.22
CA ASP A 933 -28.16 -0.66 3.13
C ASP A 933 -27.77 0.35 4.24
N LYS A 934 -28.27 1.58 4.10
CA LYS A 934 -28.06 2.65 5.10
C LYS A 934 -28.88 2.45 6.39
N SER A 935 -29.84 1.51 6.41
CA SER A 935 -30.79 1.33 7.53
C SER A 935 -30.19 0.65 8.77
N ARG A 936 -28.89 0.31 8.77
CA ARG A 936 -28.18 -0.41 9.85
C ARG A 936 -28.87 -1.71 10.29
N SER A 937 -29.60 -2.34 9.38
CA SER A 937 -30.32 -3.58 9.68
C SER A 937 -29.34 -4.75 9.86
N THR A 938 -29.63 -5.69 10.76
CA THR A 938 -28.79 -6.89 10.93
C THR A 938 -29.16 -7.91 9.87
N PHE A 939 -28.23 -8.24 8.98
CA PHE A 939 -28.39 -9.27 7.97
C PHE A 939 -28.00 -10.66 8.50
N ASP A 940 -28.93 -11.60 8.46
CA ASP A 940 -28.72 -12.98 8.91
C ASP A 940 -29.73 -13.93 8.25
N CYS A 941 -29.45 -15.23 8.24
CA CYS A 941 -30.26 -16.25 7.57
C CYS A 941 -30.46 -15.98 6.06
N ASN A 942 -29.38 -15.61 5.35
CA ASN A 942 -29.41 -15.42 3.91
C ASN A 942 -29.62 -16.76 3.19
N HIS A 943 -30.22 -16.71 2.00
CA HIS A 943 -30.60 -17.88 1.20
C HIS A 943 -30.12 -17.75 -0.24
N VAL A 944 -29.62 -18.85 -0.80
CA VAL A 944 -29.22 -18.94 -2.21
C VAL A 944 -29.94 -20.09 -2.89
N PHE A 945 -30.50 -19.83 -4.07
CA PHE A 945 -31.15 -20.83 -4.91
C PHE A 945 -30.55 -20.84 -6.30
N ILE A 946 -30.18 -22.02 -6.77
CA ILE A 946 -29.59 -22.25 -8.08
C ILE A 946 -30.45 -23.27 -8.83
N ARG A 947 -30.94 -22.89 -10.01
CA ARG A 947 -31.61 -23.80 -10.93
C ARG A 947 -30.68 -24.18 -12.08
N LEU A 948 -30.33 -25.44 -12.19
CA LEU A 948 -29.59 -25.99 -13.33
C LEU A 948 -30.59 -26.47 -14.37
N GLU A 949 -30.58 -25.88 -15.57
CA GLU A 949 -31.42 -26.34 -16.68
C GLU A 949 -30.72 -27.49 -17.42
N TYR A 950 -31.46 -28.59 -17.60
CA TYR A 950 -30.98 -29.79 -18.26
C TYR A 950 -30.95 -29.62 -19.78
N ASP A 951 -29.84 -29.99 -20.42
CA ASP A 951 -29.76 -30.06 -21.89
C ASP A 951 -30.05 -31.48 -22.37
N THR A 952 -31.04 -31.63 -23.24
CA THR A 952 -31.43 -32.90 -23.86
C THR A 952 -30.29 -33.60 -24.59
N GLN A 953 -29.25 -32.89 -25.03
CA GLN A 953 -28.06 -33.49 -25.68
C GLN A 953 -27.15 -34.27 -24.71
N ILE A 954 -27.24 -34.01 -23.40
CA ILE A 954 -26.45 -34.69 -22.36
C ILE A 954 -27.02 -36.09 -22.03
N GLY A 955 -28.20 -36.43 -22.57
CA GLY A 955 -29.00 -37.64 -22.30
C GLY A 955 -28.40 -39.01 -22.59
N LYS A 956 -27.08 -39.13 -22.70
CA LYS A 956 -26.34 -40.41 -22.74
C LYS A 956 -25.14 -40.48 -21.78
N ARG A 957 -24.79 -39.43 -21.03
CA ARG A 957 -23.64 -39.41 -20.09
C ARG A 957 -24.12 -39.67 -18.64
N ASN A 958 -23.28 -40.32 -17.81
CA ASN A 958 -23.57 -40.71 -16.42
C ASN A 958 -23.91 -39.49 -15.54
N ILE A 959 -25.17 -39.19 -15.26
CA ILE A 959 -25.58 -38.08 -14.35
C ILE A 959 -25.39 -38.46 -12.87
N ASP A 960 -25.10 -39.72 -12.57
CA ASP A 960 -24.96 -40.28 -11.22
C ASP A 960 -23.91 -39.56 -10.34
N TYR A 961 -22.93 -38.87 -10.95
CA TYR A 961 -21.90 -38.14 -10.19
C TYR A 961 -22.32 -36.74 -9.74
N TRP A 962 -23.40 -36.17 -10.30
CA TRP A 962 -23.80 -34.77 -10.05
C TRP A 962 -24.08 -34.46 -8.58
N PRO A 963 -24.83 -35.28 -7.81
CA PRO A 963 -25.07 -35.01 -6.40
C PRO A 963 -23.78 -34.86 -5.59
N ARG A 964 -22.81 -35.77 -5.80
CA ARG A 964 -21.50 -35.72 -5.13
C ARG A 964 -20.68 -34.51 -5.55
N SER A 965 -20.67 -34.19 -6.86
CA SER A 965 -19.99 -33.00 -7.36
C SER A 965 -20.56 -31.70 -6.80
N ILE A 966 -21.88 -31.58 -6.70
CA ILE A 966 -22.56 -30.42 -6.11
C ILE A 966 -22.25 -30.33 -4.61
N GLU A 967 -22.31 -31.46 -3.90
CA GLU A 967 -21.97 -31.54 -2.47
C GLU A 967 -20.53 -31.08 -2.19
N GLU A 968 -19.56 -31.56 -2.97
CA GLU A 968 -18.15 -31.17 -2.87
C GLU A 968 -17.94 -29.67 -3.17
N ALA A 969 -18.65 -29.12 -4.16
CA ALA A 969 -18.61 -27.70 -4.48
C ALA A 969 -19.15 -26.83 -3.33
N ILE A 970 -20.27 -27.23 -2.71
CA ILE A 970 -20.85 -26.54 -1.54
C ILE A 970 -19.89 -26.61 -0.34
N LYS A 971 -19.32 -27.80 -0.06
CA LYS A 971 -18.32 -27.99 1.01
C LYS A 971 -17.10 -27.08 0.81
N ARG A 972 -16.63 -26.92 -0.43
CA ARG A 972 -15.52 -26.00 -0.76
C ARG A 972 -15.87 -24.54 -0.48
N CYS A 973 -17.14 -24.15 -0.57
CA CYS A 973 -17.63 -22.80 -0.29
C CYS A 973 -18.02 -22.55 1.17
N GLU A 974 -18.03 -23.57 2.02
CA GLU A 974 -18.66 -23.50 3.35
C GLU A 974 -18.16 -22.33 4.21
N LYS A 975 -16.84 -22.11 4.24
CA LYS A 975 -16.23 -20.98 4.96
C LYS A 975 -16.81 -19.64 4.51
N TYR A 976 -17.03 -19.45 3.22
CA TYR A 976 -17.61 -18.22 2.67
C TYR A 976 -19.10 -18.12 3.00
N LEU A 977 -19.86 -19.21 2.88
CA LEU A 977 -21.29 -19.25 3.21
C LEU A 977 -21.53 -18.79 4.67
N ILE A 978 -20.75 -19.32 5.61
CA ILE A 978 -20.84 -18.95 7.04
C ILE A 978 -20.53 -17.47 7.25
N LYS A 979 -19.49 -16.94 6.59
CA LYS A 979 -19.11 -15.52 6.71
C LYS A 979 -20.16 -14.58 6.13
N HIS A 980 -20.81 -14.96 5.03
CA HIS A 980 -21.93 -14.23 4.43
C HIS A 980 -23.28 -14.52 5.10
N ARG A 981 -23.29 -15.25 6.23
CA ARG A 981 -24.49 -15.60 7.01
C ARG A 981 -25.56 -16.31 6.17
N ILE A 982 -25.12 -17.14 5.21
CA ILE A 982 -25.98 -17.98 4.40
C ILE A 982 -26.29 -19.25 5.19
N THR A 983 -27.55 -19.42 5.56
CA THR A 983 -28.00 -20.58 6.35
C THR A 983 -28.55 -21.69 5.48
N GLU A 984 -28.97 -21.40 4.26
CA GLU A 984 -29.57 -22.39 3.36
C GLU A 984 -29.15 -22.13 1.90
N VAL A 985 -28.72 -23.19 1.22
CA VAL A 985 -28.43 -23.20 -0.22
C VAL A 985 -29.23 -24.33 -0.86
N GLU A 986 -29.99 -24.02 -1.90
CA GLU A 986 -30.79 -24.98 -2.66
C GLU A 986 -30.30 -25.06 -4.11
N VAL A 987 -30.00 -26.26 -4.59
CA VAL A 987 -29.64 -26.52 -5.99
C VAL A 987 -30.63 -27.51 -6.58
N ASN A 988 -31.37 -27.08 -7.61
CA ASN A 988 -32.37 -27.89 -8.29
C ASN A 988 -31.92 -28.21 -9.71
N TYR A 989 -32.08 -29.46 -10.12
CA TYR A 989 -31.86 -29.89 -11.52
C TYR A 989 -32.85 -30.99 -11.93
N GLU A 990 -33.06 -31.14 -13.23
CA GLU A 990 -33.89 -32.19 -13.81
C GLU A 990 -33.00 -33.29 -14.42
N GLN A 991 -33.40 -34.55 -14.25
CA GLN A 991 -32.74 -35.68 -14.87
C GLN A 991 -33.75 -36.69 -15.40
N LEU A 992 -33.33 -37.52 -16.35
CA LEU A 992 -34.13 -38.63 -16.85
C LEU A 992 -34.25 -39.73 -15.78
N ARG A 993 -35.46 -40.24 -15.55
CA ARG A 993 -35.69 -41.33 -14.60
C ARG A 993 -35.02 -42.61 -15.12
N PRO A 994 -34.08 -43.23 -14.38
CA PRO A 994 -33.48 -44.49 -14.82
C PRO A 994 -34.53 -45.61 -14.84
N SER A 995 -34.58 -46.38 -15.93
CA SER A 995 -35.54 -47.48 -16.09
C SER A 995 -35.18 -48.65 -15.17
N THR A 996 -35.87 -48.76 -14.03
CA THR A 996 -35.77 -49.93 -13.15
C THR A 996 -36.59 -51.10 -13.71
N THR A 997 -36.17 -51.67 -14.83
CA THR A 997 -36.66 -52.97 -15.31
C THR A 997 -35.53 -53.73 -15.99
N ASN A 998 -34.97 -54.73 -15.28
CA ASN A 998 -34.23 -55.82 -15.89
C ASN A 998 -35.22 -56.70 -16.67
N THR A 999 -35.59 -56.26 -17.88
CA THR A 999 -36.19 -57.13 -18.89
C THR A 999 -35.57 -56.77 -20.22
N ASN A 1000 -34.82 -57.73 -20.78
CA ASN A 1000 -34.34 -57.71 -22.15
C ASN A 1000 -35.55 -57.64 -23.11
N SER A 1001 -35.95 -56.44 -23.49
CA SER A 1001 -36.80 -56.22 -24.65
C SER A 1001 -36.42 -54.89 -25.29
N THR A 1002 -35.66 -55.00 -26.38
CA THR A 1002 -35.41 -53.94 -27.35
C THR A 1002 -36.75 -53.52 -27.97
N ASN A 1003 -37.30 -52.41 -27.51
CA ASN A 1003 -38.13 -51.42 -28.24
C ASN A 1003 -38.90 -50.58 -27.21
N ILE A 1004 -38.23 -49.58 -26.65
CA ILE A 1004 -38.91 -48.46 -25.99
C ILE A 1004 -38.92 -47.33 -27.03
N THR A 1005 -40.10 -47.00 -27.54
CA THR A 1005 -40.33 -45.79 -28.35
C THR A 1005 -39.98 -44.54 -27.53
N GLU A 1006 -39.33 -43.56 -28.16
CA GLU A 1006 -38.84 -42.30 -27.57
C GLU A 1006 -39.93 -41.41 -26.89
N SER A 1007 -41.19 -41.85 -26.88
CA SER A 1007 -42.36 -41.10 -26.41
C SER A 1007 -42.71 -41.24 -24.92
N GLN A 1008 -41.95 -41.99 -24.11
CA GLN A 1008 -42.24 -42.17 -22.66
C GLN A 1008 -41.01 -42.00 -21.75
N GLN A 1009 -40.22 -40.95 -21.96
CA GLN A 1009 -39.16 -40.58 -21.01
C GLN A 1009 -39.70 -39.65 -19.92
N GLN A 1010 -39.87 -40.15 -18.69
CA GLN A 1010 -40.26 -39.34 -17.53
C GLN A 1010 -39.02 -38.63 -16.93
N PHE A 1011 -39.11 -37.32 -16.74
CA PHE A 1011 -38.12 -36.54 -16.01
C PHE A 1011 -38.43 -36.55 -14.51
N GLU A 1012 -37.40 -36.67 -13.68
CA GLU A 1012 -37.47 -36.44 -12.24
C GLU A 1012 -36.69 -35.18 -11.86
N THR A 1013 -37.19 -34.42 -10.88
CA THR A 1013 -36.47 -33.27 -10.32
C THR A 1013 -35.75 -33.67 -9.05
N ILE A 1014 -34.45 -33.39 -9.00
CA ILE A 1014 -33.62 -33.54 -7.82
C ILE A 1014 -33.35 -32.16 -7.20
N ARG A 1015 -33.48 -32.10 -5.88
CA ARG A 1015 -33.23 -30.92 -5.05
C ARG A 1015 -32.18 -31.26 -4.00
N ILE A 1016 -31.06 -30.55 -4.04
CA ILE A 1016 -29.99 -30.64 -3.05
C ILE A 1016 -30.11 -29.44 -2.13
N VAL A 1017 -30.19 -29.67 -0.82
CA VAL A 1017 -30.33 -28.60 0.16
C VAL A 1017 -29.20 -28.70 1.17
N TYR A 1018 -28.41 -27.63 1.24
CA TYR A 1018 -27.47 -27.37 2.33
C TYR A 1018 -28.17 -26.52 3.39
N MET A 1019 -28.06 -26.91 4.65
CA MET A 1019 -28.55 -26.16 5.80
C MET A 1019 -27.47 -26.02 6.87
N ASN A 1020 -27.31 -24.83 7.42
CA ASN A 1020 -26.42 -24.57 8.54
C ASN A 1020 -26.99 -23.47 9.45
N GLU A 1021 -27.99 -23.83 10.26
CA GLU A 1021 -28.67 -22.89 11.17
C GLU A 1021 -27.80 -22.49 12.36
N THR A 1022 -26.93 -23.40 12.83
CA THR A 1022 -26.06 -23.19 13.99
C THR A 1022 -24.79 -22.43 13.63
N GLY A 1023 -24.43 -22.38 12.34
CA GLY A 1023 -23.18 -21.82 11.83
C GLY A 1023 -21.98 -22.76 11.97
N ALA A 1024 -22.15 -23.93 12.58
CA ALA A 1024 -21.06 -24.86 12.90
C ALA A 1024 -21.30 -26.30 12.43
N ILE A 1025 -22.55 -26.69 12.16
CA ILE A 1025 -22.90 -28.05 11.73
C ILE A 1025 -23.65 -27.95 10.40
N PRO A 1026 -22.97 -28.12 9.27
CA PRO A 1026 -23.62 -28.21 7.97
C PRO A 1026 -24.34 -29.55 7.80
N GLU A 1027 -25.53 -29.52 7.24
CA GLU A 1027 -26.30 -30.69 6.82
C GLU A 1027 -26.57 -30.55 5.31
N ILE A 1028 -26.19 -31.55 4.51
CA ILE A 1028 -26.53 -31.60 3.07
C ILE A 1028 -27.48 -32.77 2.85
N CYS A 1029 -28.61 -32.52 2.22
CA CYS A 1029 -29.64 -33.53 1.95
C CYS A 1029 -30.07 -33.49 0.49
N VAL A 1030 -30.18 -34.67 -0.12
CA VAL A 1030 -30.61 -34.85 -1.52
C VAL A 1030 -32.03 -35.39 -1.55
N TYR A 1031 -32.94 -34.66 -2.18
CA TYR A 1031 -34.35 -34.99 -2.30
C TYR A 1031 -34.75 -35.22 -3.76
N ARG A 1032 -35.58 -36.23 -4.01
CA ARG A 1032 -36.39 -36.43 -5.21
C ARG A 1032 -37.76 -35.78 -4.99
N ILE A 1033 -38.26 -35.08 -5.99
CA ILE A 1033 -39.63 -34.55 -5.98
C ILE A 1033 -40.54 -35.57 -6.69
N ASN A 1034 -41.52 -36.12 -5.95
CA ASN A 1034 -42.53 -37.02 -6.52
C ASN A 1034 -43.65 -36.26 -7.27
N GLU A 1035 -44.51 -37.00 -7.98
CA GLU A 1035 -45.67 -36.47 -8.73
C GLU A 1035 -46.61 -35.61 -7.86
N ASP A 1036 -46.78 -35.95 -6.58
CA ASP A 1036 -47.52 -35.15 -5.58
C ASP A 1036 -46.78 -33.88 -5.11
N ARG A 1037 -45.68 -33.50 -5.76
CA ARG A 1037 -44.77 -32.42 -5.36
C ARG A 1037 -44.22 -32.56 -3.93
N LYS A 1038 -44.06 -33.79 -3.42
CA LYS A 1038 -43.46 -34.05 -2.09
C LYS A 1038 -41.98 -34.36 -2.20
N LEU A 1039 -41.20 -33.87 -1.25
CA LEU A 1039 -39.76 -34.12 -1.13
C LEU A 1039 -39.49 -35.47 -0.46
N ILE A 1040 -38.79 -36.37 -1.16
CA ILE A 1040 -38.40 -37.70 -0.67
C ILE A 1040 -36.87 -37.82 -0.70
N PRO A 1041 -36.22 -38.16 0.42
CA PRO A 1041 -34.76 -38.30 0.45
C PRO A 1041 -34.29 -39.48 -0.43
N ILE A 1042 -33.22 -39.29 -1.19
CA ILE A 1042 -32.61 -40.33 -2.06
C ILE A 1042 -31.61 -41.20 -1.27
N GLU A 1043 -30.86 -40.60 -0.35
CA GLU A 1043 -29.93 -41.30 0.53
C GLU A 1043 -30.49 -41.40 1.95
N SER A 1044 -30.37 -42.58 2.59
CA SER A 1044 -30.91 -42.88 3.92
C SER A 1044 -30.05 -42.33 5.09
N GLY A 1045 -28.98 -41.60 4.80
CA GLY A 1045 -28.00 -41.12 5.78
C GLY A 1045 -27.98 -39.60 5.91
N GLY A 1046 -29.02 -39.02 6.49
CA GLY A 1046 -29.08 -37.58 6.77
C GLY A 1046 -30.45 -37.18 7.31
N HIS A 1047 -30.49 -36.18 8.19
CA HIS A 1047 -31.72 -35.68 8.78
C HIS A 1047 -32.63 -35.10 7.68
N ALA A 1048 -33.60 -35.86 7.20
CA ALA A 1048 -34.49 -35.44 6.11
C ALA A 1048 -35.57 -34.47 6.61
N ARG A 1049 -35.16 -33.29 7.09
CA ARG A 1049 -36.02 -32.27 7.72
C ARG A 1049 -37.18 -31.81 6.84
N LEU A 1050 -36.98 -31.86 5.53
CA LEU A 1050 -38.00 -31.52 4.53
C LEU A 1050 -38.73 -32.74 3.96
N ALA A 1051 -38.44 -33.96 4.44
CA ALA A 1051 -39.11 -35.16 3.96
C ALA A 1051 -40.63 -35.06 4.16
N GLY A 1052 -41.37 -35.43 3.11
CA GLY A 1052 -42.84 -35.40 3.10
C GLY A 1052 -43.46 -34.00 2.98
N LYS A 1053 -42.67 -32.91 3.08
CA LYS A 1053 -43.16 -31.55 2.81
C LYS A 1053 -43.34 -31.32 1.32
N SER A 1054 -44.25 -30.40 0.98
CA SER A 1054 -44.44 -29.97 -0.41
C SER A 1054 -43.23 -29.14 -0.88
N SER A 1055 -42.77 -29.38 -2.11
CA SER A 1055 -41.72 -28.59 -2.76
C SER A 1055 -42.12 -27.12 -2.94
N ALA A 1056 -43.43 -26.83 -2.94
CA ALA A 1056 -44.00 -25.50 -3.10
C ALA A 1056 -44.16 -24.72 -1.79
N THR A 1057 -43.70 -25.26 -0.65
CA THR A 1057 -43.83 -24.60 0.66
C THR A 1057 -43.04 -23.28 0.66
N PRO A 1058 -43.66 -22.14 1.04
CA PRO A 1058 -42.96 -20.86 1.09
C PRO A 1058 -41.96 -20.81 2.25
N HIS A 1059 -40.90 -20.00 2.09
CA HIS A 1059 -39.96 -19.73 3.17
C HIS A 1059 -40.69 -18.96 4.29
N HIS A 1060 -40.69 -19.51 5.50
CA HIS A 1060 -41.33 -18.86 6.64
C HIS A 1060 -40.52 -17.65 7.14
N THR A 1061 -41.24 -16.62 7.59
CA THR A 1061 -40.67 -15.52 8.38
C THR A 1061 -40.04 -16.05 9.66
N ILE A 1062 -39.01 -15.38 10.19
CA ILE A 1062 -38.31 -15.84 11.41
C ILE A 1062 -39.30 -15.83 12.58
N GLN A 1063 -39.81 -17.00 12.98
CA GLN A 1063 -40.80 -17.09 14.06
C GLN A 1063 -40.22 -16.69 15.43
N GLN A 1064 -38.91 -16.92 15.64
CA GLN A 1064 -38.20 -16.59 16.89
C GLN A 1064 -37.06 -15.59 16.63
N VAL A 1065 -37.40 -14.38 16.18
CA VAL A 1065 -36.45 -13.29 15.90
C VAL A 1065 -35.50 -13.04 17.07
N ASN A 1066 -36.00 -13.09 18.31
CA ASN A 1066 -35.18 -12.85 19.51
C ASN A 1066 -34.10 -13.92 19.74
N VAL A 1067 -34.40 -15.19 19.43
CA VAL A 1067 -33.42 -16.28 19.54
C VAL A 1067 -32.36 -16.12 18.46
N GLN A 1068 -32.78 -15.79 17.24
CA GLN A 1068 -31.84 -15.58 16.14
C GLN A 1068 -30.93 -14.37 16.38
N LYS A 1069 -31.44 -13.26 16.96
CA LYS A 1069 -30.61 -12.12 17.37
C LYS A 1069 -29.57 -12.51 18.42
N LYS A 1070 -29.92 -13.36 19.39
CA LYS A 1070 -28.94 -13.89 20.38
C LYS A 1070 -27.92 -14.81 19.73
N ARG A 1071 -28.33 -15.64 18.78
CA ARG A 1071 -27.43 -16.49 17.98
C ARG A 1071 -26.45 -15.65 17.14
N TYR A 1072 -26.95 -14.59 16.51
CA TYR A 1072 -26.14 -13.61 15.80
C TYR A 1072 -25.10 -12.94 16.72
N GLN A 1073 -25.50 -12.53 17.92
CA GLN A 1073 -24.59 -11.96 18.91
C GLN A 1073 -23.51 -12.93 19.37
N ALA A 1074 -23.87 -14.20 19.65
CA ALA A 1074 -22.91 -15.24 20.00
C ALA A 1074 -21.90 -15.45 18.88
N ASN A 1075 -22.37 -15.62 17.63
CA ASN A 1075 -21.53 -15.77 16.46
C ASN A 1075 -20.64 -14.56 16.19
N LYS A 1076 -21.09 -13.34 16.54
CA LYS A 1076 -20.28 -12.11 16.46
C LYS A 1076 -19.16 -12.08 17.51
N LEU A 1077 -19.39 -12.65 18.69
CA LEU A 1077 -18.38 -12.82 19.74
C LEU A 1077 -17.43 -14.01 19.47
N GLY A 1078 -17.63 -14.75 18.38
CA GLY A 1078 -16.84 -15.94 18.04
C GLY A 1078 -17.16 -17.15 18.92
N THR A 1079 -18.37 -17.22 19.48
CA THR A 1079 -18.82 -18.33 20.32
C THR A 1079 -20.15 -18.92 19.82
N THR A 1080 -20.45 -20.15 20.20
CA THR A 1080 -21.70 -20.82 19.83
C THR A 1080 -22.82 -20.41 20.80
N TYR A 1081 -24.03 -20.22 20.26
CA TYR A 1081 -25.18 -19.93 21.10
C TYR A 1081 -25.47 -21.10 22.06
N VAL A 1082 -25.79 -20.79 23.32
CA VAL A 1082 -25.88 -21.78 24.40
C VAL A 1082 -26.84 -22.94 24.10
N TYR A 1083 -27.98 -22.68 23.44
CA TYR A 1083 -28.95 -23.74 23.09
C TYR A 1083 -28.56 -24.57 21.86
N ASP A 1084 -27.52 -24.17 21.12
CA ASP A 1084 -26.96 -24.95 20.03
C ASP A 1084 -25.82 -25.87 20.52
N MET A 1085 -25.29 -25.64 21.74
CA MET A 1085 -24.22 -26.46 22.35
C MET A 1085 -24.56 -27.95 22.46
N PRO A 1086 -25.78 -28.39 22.87
CA PRO A 1086 -26.12 -29.81 22.89
C PRO A 1086 -25.95 -30.48 21.52
N ILE A 1087 -26.31 -29.78 20.43
CA ILE A 1087 -26.16 -30.30 19.07
C ILE A 1087 -24.67 -30.47 18.71
N MET A 1088 -23.81 -29.54 19.15
CA MET A 1088 -22.35 -29.65 18.99
C MET A 1088 -21.79 -30.88 19.72
N PHE A 1089 -22.22 -31.14 20.96
CA PHE A 1089 -21.83 -32.34 21.69
C PHE A 1089 -22.34 -33.62 21.01
N GLY A 1090 -23.57 -33.63 20.52
CA GLY A 1090 -24.10 -34.75 19.75
C GLY A 1090 -23.30 -35.02 18.48
N LYS A 1091 -22.82 -33.97 17.79
CA LYS A 1091 -22.00 -34.11 16.58
C LYS A 1091 -20.62 -34.69 16.93
N ALA A 1092 -19.97 -34.14 17.96
CA ALA A 1092 -18.68 -34.65 18.42
C ALA A 1092 -18.78 -36.12 18.88
N ALA A 1093 -19.85 -36.46 19.61
CA ALA A 1093 -20.12 -37.84 20.00
C ALA A 1093 -20.35 -38.75 18.78
N PHE A 1094 -21.13 -38.29 17.80
CA PHE A 1094 -21.32 -39.04 16.55
C PHE A 1094 -20.00 -39.26 15.81
N ASP A 1095 -19.16 -38.23 15.69
CA ASP A 1095 -17.86 -38.34 15.02
C ASP A 1095 -16.92 -39.31 15.74
N GLU A 1096 -16.86 -39.28 17.07
CA GLU A 1096 -16.17 -40.29 17.90
C GLU A 1096 -16.71 -41.70 17.67
N TRP A 1097 -18.04 -41.88 17.61
CA TRP A 1097 -18.64 -43.18 17.30
C TRP A 1097 -18.29 -43.67 15.89
N THR A 1098 -18.26 -42.78 14.89
CA THR A 1098 -17.83 -43.14 13.52
C THR A 1098 -16.35 -43.46 13.44
N PHE A 1099 -15.51 -42.77 14.23
CA PHE A 1099 -14.09 -43.06 14.36
C PHE A 1099 -13.89 -44.41 15.04
N PHE A 1100 -14.60 -44.68 16.14
CA PHE A 1100 -14.57 -45.95 16.86
C PHE A 1100 -14.99 -47.13 15.96
N LYS A 1101 -16.04 -46.94 15.13
CA LYS A 1101 -16.46 -47.92 14.12
C LYS A 1101 -15.36 -48.27 13.13
N ARG A 1102 -14.53 -47.28 12.77
CA ARG A 1102 -13.40 -47.46 11.84
C ARG A 1102 -12.17 -48.06 12.52
N SER A 1103 -11.89 -47.68 13.77
CA SER A 1103 -10.67 -48.09 14.49
C SER A 1103 -10.78 -49.46 15.13
N ASP A 1104 -11.93 -49.79 15.75
CA ASP A 1104 -12.19 -51.10 16.37
C ASP A 1104 -13.64 -51.56 16.12
N PRO A 1105 -13.91 -52.17 14.94
CA PRO A 1105 -15.25 -52.58 14.55
C PRO A 1105 -15.89 -53.62 15.49
N LYS A 1106 -15.09 -54.45 16.16
CA LYS A 1106 -15.59 -55.53 17.03
C LYS A 1106 -16.12 -54.97 18.34
N SER A 1107 -15.32 -54.13 18.99
CA SER A 1107 -15.75 -53.45 20.23
C SER A 1107 -16.86 -52.44 19.94
N TYR A 1108 -16.85 -51.79 18.77
CA TYR A 1108 -17.97 -50.96 18.30
C TYR A 1108 -19.28 -51.73 18.27
N SER A 1109 -19.33 -52.92 17.65
CA SER A 1109 -20.58 -53.70 17.56
C SER A 1109 -21.11 -54.06 18.95
N ALA A 1110 -20.23 -54.51 19.86
CA ALA A 1110 -20.62 -54.85 21.22
C ALA A 1110 -21.15 -53.64 22.00
N ALA A 1111 -20.50 -52.47 21.88
CA ALA A 1111 -20.94 -51.24 22.53
C ALA A 1111 -22.21 -50.67 21.89
N PHE A 1112 -22.35 -50.78 20.56
CA PHE A 1112 -23.53 -50.33 19.82
C PHE A 1112 -24.77 -51.14 20.22
N ASP A 1113 -24.63 -52.46 20.36
CA ASP A 1113 -25.72 -53.35 20.78
C ASP A 1113 -26.17 -53.09 22.23
N MET A 1114 -25.33 -52.49 23.07
CA MET A 1114 -25.67 -52.07 24.43
C MET A 1114 -26.44 -50.74 24.50
N LEU A 1115 -26.49 -49.96 23.40
CA LEU A 1115 -27.21 -48.69 23.37
C LEU A 1115 -28.73 -48.89 23.33
N PRO A 1116 -29.53 -47.98 23.90
CA PRO A 1116 -30.97 -47.94 23.70
C PRO A 1116 -31.33 -47.88 22.21
N SER A 1117 -32.44 -48.53 21.83
CA SER A 1117 -32.89 -48.61 20.43
C SER A 1117 -33.04 -47.24 19.75
N GLU A 1118 -33.42 -46.21 20.51
CA GLU A 1118 -33.53 -44.84 19.99
C GLU A 1118 -32.16 -44.25 19.59
N GLN A 1119 -31.11 -44.51 20.38
CA GLN A 1119 -29.75 -44.04 20.10
C GLN A 1119 -29.11 -44.84 18.97
N GLN A 1120 -29.36 -46.16 18.90
CA GLN A 1120 -28.97 -46.98 17.75
C GLN A 1120 -29.58 -46.46 16.46
N LEU A 1121 -30.88 -46.12 16.50
CA LEU A 1121 -31.61 -45.60 15.34
C LEU A 1121 -31.16 -44.18 14.97
N ALA A 1122 -30.78 -43.35 15.95
CA ALA A 1122 -30.17 -42.05 15.72
C ALA A 1122 -28.79 -42.18 15.05
N ILE A 1123 -27.93 -43.08 15.53
CA ILE A 1123 -26.60 -43.31 14.94
C ILE A 1123 -26.71 -43.91 13.53
N ASN A 1124 -27.62 -44.86 13.31
CA ASN A 1124 -27.82 -45.47 11.99
C ASN A 1124 -28.36 -44.47 10.95
N ASN A 1125 -29.19 -43.53 11.37
CA ASN A 1125 -29.75 -42.49 10.50
C ASN A 1125 -28.88 -41.23 10.41
N SER A 1126 -27.70 -41.23 11.05
CA SER A 1126 -26.84 -40.05 11.18
C SER A 1126 -27.55 -38.83 11.78
N ASP A 1127 -28.49 -39.05 12.70
CA ASP A 1127 -29.33 -38.02 13.32
C ASP A 1127 -28.66 -37.46 14.59
N VAL A 1128 -27.79 -36.48 14.36
CA VAL A 1128 -27.03 -35.77 15.39
C VAL A 1128 -27.94 -35.11 16.43
N ARG A 1129 -29.08 -34.56 16.01
CA ARG A 1129 -29.99 -33.82 16.91
C ARG A 1129 -30.74 -34.76 17.84
N LYS A 1130 -31.14 -35.95 17.37
CA LYS A 1130 -31.72 -36.99 18.24
C LYS A 1130 -30.68 -37.66 19.11
N LEU A 1131 -29.43 -37.80 18.64
CA LEU A 1131 -28.34 -38.30 19.48
C LEU A 1131 -27.96 -37.32 20.59
N ALA A 1132 -28.10 -36.01 20.33
CA ALA A 1132 -27.86 -34.95 21.30
C ALA A 1132 -28.97 -34.79 22.37
N LYS A 1133 -30.20 -35.17 22.03
CA LYS A 1133 -31.37 -35.13 22.92
C LYS A 1133 -31.39 -36.37 23.80
#